data_AF-A0A7Y2F881-F1
#
_entry.id   AF-A0A7Y2F881-F1
#
_cell.length_a   1.000
_cell.length_b   1.000
_cell.length_c   1.000
_cell.angle_alpha   90.00
_cell.angle_beta   90.00
_cell.angle_gamma   90.00
#
_symmetry.space_group_name_H-M   'P 1'
#
loop_
_entity.id
_entity.type
_entity.pdbx_description
1 polymer ?
#
loop_
_entity_poly.entity_id
_entity_poly.type
_entity_poly.pdbx_seq_one_letter_code
_entity_poly.pdbx_strand_id
1 'polypeptide(L)'
;GYTGGADAPIASIDGVTLTQSRVDNFTRNHATTVRFLRELGEETIRRGGSPKTPGFVYDTRNNRINSVGIDENPSGLTTVRTMQFASEAGKSGFELDDTAIKSWLQQYTDGRLSDSEIIAMLAQSSRNSMGQFHLYAQLRTQLLAELYQRGAFAGILTSQRMPLTTPAQQWTNFLKLNRQATVDTYGLLVNDYYDQTNADPTPAEIQVIYEEGKERFPDGQSAEPAFRRRETASFEYLMADMQSFIDREVEKLSEEEIRAEYEKRIKGGDFAMPESDTSDLMKTLEDARKKAAEAKAASEAKAATDAAAAEKADDAEKTDDAADAAEMKKPAETSPPAEDKAADDKAADEKAAAQQIEKNQKQVEDFKKELDAVAEEAAQSPDSPSPDSGAEDATPKSPDDAGDGDQSRLSNNSAVRLVAFQDDDATTDDSAANDAPSGDDAADADDATGDADDAAAETEKKADAVDDTKTDSADDAKADGAKVDEPKDDAKEDTAKDDEPKVQSFEDVRQQVAESMVSIEAGRKLDEALTKVTSSMRLYFNKNAIYESDKSIGKESEPPVKPDLKALAKEHGLEYAKIGPHDLLSIRDEPISNSVEMGFSLQERGPPFTVMMYGLPYQGQQVPEQQLFSPLGTVDVQSRRSYVSWKTAEKAAYTPELTECREEVVKAIRTEEARDLARAAADDLVAKAQKDGKTLEDVVPEDKKSNLKKGLGPFSWMQSFGFGGAFLGNVPELDSVGEEFMGKVFSTELGELGVAANLPERVIYIVKPTDFQPSMDELKERFKQPMSRQMAMLLGTEDAGSIYQGFYEAMDERTGFNYVTPEEE
;
A
#
# COMPACT_ATOMS: atom_id res chain seq x y z
N GLY A 1 -14.71 -17.69 -37.01
CA GLY A 1 -13.58 -17.89 -37.94
C GLY A 1 -12.67 -16.69 -37.82
N TYR A 2 -11.36 -16.83 -38.06
CA TYR A 2 -10.42 -15.72 -37.92
C TYR A 2 -10.64 -14.68 -39.04
N THR A 3 -11.28 -13.57 -38.70
CA THR A 3 -11.08 -12.29 -39.38
C THR A 3 -9.73 -11.73 -38.93
N GLY A 4 -8.84 -11.39 -39.87
CA GLY A 4 -7.60 -10.71 -39.53
C GLY A 4 -7.92 -9.32 -38.98
N GLY A 5 -7.70 -9.11 -37.68
CA GLY A 5 -7.73 -7.78 -37.08
C GLY A 5 -6.59 -6.91 -37.63
N ALA A 6 -6.80 -5.60 -37.66
CA ALA A 6 -5.69 -4.68 -37.77
C ALA A 6 -4.84 -4.78 -36.48
N ASP A 7 -3.52 -4.62 -36.61
CA ASP A 7 -2.63 -4.67 -35.45
C ASP A 7 -2.79 -3.37 -34.65
N ALA A 8 -3.57 -3.44 -33.56
CA ALA A 8 -4.08 -2.27 -32.85
C ALA A 8 -2.95 -1.43 -32.24
N PRO A 9 -3.01 -0.08 -32.32
CA PRO A 9 -2.03 0.81 -31.71
C PRO A 9 -2.31 0.94 -30.20
N ILE A 10 -1.42 0.41 -29.36
CA ILE A 10 -1.61 0.42 -27.90
C ILE A 10 -0.72 1.42 -27.16
N ALA A 11 0.29 1.97 -27.82
CA ALA A 11 1.10 3.02 -27.21
C ALA A 11 1.73 3.96 -28.25
N SER A 12 2.18 5.12 -27.78
CA SER A 12 3.01 6.08 -28.51
C SER A 12 4.20 6.45 -27.65
N ILE A 13 5.40 6.47 -28.25
CA ILE A 13 6.62 7.00 -27.66
C ILE A 13 7.36 7.75 -28.77
N ASP A 14 7.77 8.99 -28.54
CA ASP A 14 8.53 9.82 -29.50
C ASP A 14 7.82 10.05 -30.85
N GLY A 15 6.48 9.97 -30.85
CA GLY A 15 5.67 9.97 -32.07
C GLY A 15 5.72 8.66 -32.86
N VAL A 16 6.39 7.62 -32.35
CA VAL A 16 6.39 6.26 -32.89
C VAL A 16 5.30 5.45 -32.20
N THR A 17 4.29 5.08 -32.98
CA THR A 17 3.22 4.16 -32.53
C THR A 17 3.76 2.75 -32.32
N LEU A 18 3.41 2.14 -31.19
CA LEU A 18 3.64 0.72 -30.90
C LEU A 18 2.33 -0.04 -31.01
N THR A 19 2.36 -1.18 -31.68
CA THR A 19 1.20 -2.05 -31.87
C THR A 19 1.18 -3.22 -30.88
N GLN A 20 -0.01 -3.78 -30.64
CA GLN A 20 -0.21 -4.93 -29.76
C GLN A 20 0.72 -6.09 -30.11
N SER A 21 0.80 -6.49 -31.39
CA SER A 21 1.65 -7.63 -31.80
C SER A 21 3.14 -7.37 -31.57
N ARG A 22 3.60 -6.12 -31.72
CA ARG A 22 5.00 -5.74 -31.44
C ARG A 22 5.31 -5.84 -29.95
N VAL A 23 4.41 -5.37 -29.10
CA VAL A 23 4.56 -5.44 -27.64
C VAL A 23 4.46 -6.88 -27.14
N ASP A 24 3.52 -7.69 -27.64
CA ASP A 24 3.42 -9.12 -27.32
C ASP A 24 4.65 -9.93 -27.76
N ASN A 25 5.23 -9.61 -28.92
CA ASN A 25 6.47 -10.25 -29.38
C ASN A 25 7.64 -9.94 -28.44
N PHE A 26 7.85 -8.67 -28.08
CA PHE A 26 8.90 -8.29 -27.13
C PHE A 26 8.64 -8.86 -25.73
N THR A 27 7.41 -8.87 -25.25
CA THR A 27 7.04 -9.42 -23.92
C THR A 27 7.30 -10.93 -23.84
N ARG A 28 6.97 -11.69 -24.91
CA ARG A 28 7.27 -13.14 -25.01
C ARG A 28 8.77 -13.43 -25.14
N ASN A 29 9.51 -12.57 -25.84
CA ASN A 29 10.97 -12.64 -25.89
C ASN A 29 11.57 -12.36 -24.51
N HIS A 30 11.12 -11.32 -23.82
CA HIS A 30 11.57 -10.95 -22.49
C HIS A 30 11.39 -12.10 -21.49
N ALA A 31 10.20 -12.72 -21.42
CA ALA A 31 9.94 -13.88 -20.58
C ALA A 31 10.86 -15.09 -20.89
N THR A 32 11.25 -15.26 -22.16
CA THR A 32 12.21 -16.29 -22.57
C THR A 32 13.64 -15.94 -22.16
N THR A 33 14.06 -14.67 -22.27
CA THR A 33 15.37 -14.20 -21.78
C THR A 33 15.50 -14.29 -20.26
N VAL A 34 14.47 -13.93 -19.48
CA VAL A 34 14.46 -14.08 -18.01
C VAL A 34 14.63 -15.55 -17.61
N ARG A 35 13.90 -16.47 -18.26
CA ARG A 35 14.06 -17.92 -18.04
C ARG A 35 15.49 -18.37 -18.36
N PHE A 36 16.00 -18.01 -19.53
CA PHE A 36 17.36 -18.34 -19.96
C PHE A 36 18.43 -17.83 -19.00
N LEU A 37 18.35 -16.57 -18.54
CA LEU A 37 19.31 -16.01 -17.58
C LEU A 37 19.25 -16.72 -16.23
N ARG A 38 18.07 -17.18 -15.79
CA ARG A 38 17.94 -17.97 -14.55
C ARG A 38 18.64 -19.32 -14.69
N GLU A 39 18.33 -20.07 -15.76
CA GLU A 39 18.99 -21.35 -16.07
C GLU A 39 20.52 -21.19 -16.22
N LEU A 40 20.98 -20.11 -16.87
CA LEU A 40 22.39 -19.77 -17.03
C LEU A 40 23.07 -19.41 -15.69
N GLY A 41 22.36 -18.73 -14.79
CA GLY A 41 22.84 -18.37 -13.46
C GLY A 41 22.95 -19.60 -12.55
N GLU A 42 21.96 -20.48 -12.59
CA GLU A 42 21.94 -21.75 -11.86
C GLU A 42 23.09 -22.67 -12.33
N GLU A 43 23.32 -22.81 -13.63
CA GLU A 43 24.46 -23.54 -14.20
C GLU A 43 25.81 -22.91 -13.83
N THR A 44 25.90 -21.58 -13.82
CA THR A 44 27.11 -20.83 -13.39
C THR A 44 27.44 -21.13 -11.92
N ILE A 45 26.45 -21.08 -11.04
CA ILE A 45 26.59 -21.39 -9.62
C ILE A 45 26.91 -22.88 -9.40
N ARG A 46 26.30 -23.78 -10.18
CA ARG A 46 26.61 -25.22 -10.17
C ARG A 46 28.06 -25.53 -10.60
N ARG A 47 28.66 -24.69 -11.46
CA ARG A 47 30.09 -24.72 -11.83
C ARG A 47 31.00 -23.99 -10.82
N GLY A 48 30.48 -23.59 -9.66
CA GLY A 48 31.23 -22.84 -8.64
C GLY A 48 31.64 -21.42 -9.09
N GLY A 49 30.93 -20.86 -10.07
CA GLY A 49 30.99 -19.44 -10.45
C GLY A 49 29.99 -18.61 -9.64
N SER A 50 30.03 -17.30 -9.84
CA SER A 50 29.02 -16.37 -9.30
C SER A 50 28.84 -15.21 -10.29
N PRO A 51 27.63 -14.97 -10.83
CA PRO A 51 27.39 -13.88 -11.77
C PRO A 51 27.78 -12.52 -11.19
N LYS A 52 28.60 -11.76 -11.94
CA LYS A 52 29.18 -10.47 -11.53
C LYS A 52 28.47 -9.26 -12.15
N THR A 53 27.27 -9.45 -12.68
CA THR A 53 26.52 -8.41 -13.40
C THR A 53 25.74 -7.49 -12.45
N PRO A 54 25.71 -6.16 -12.70
CA PRO A 54 24.97 -5.22 -11.86
C PRO A 54 23.46 -5.52 -11.81
N GLY A 55 22.97 -5.92 -10.63
CA GLY A 55 21.55 -6.22 -10.38
C GLY A 55 21.23 -7.69 -10.16
N PHE A 56 22.17 -8.60 -10.42
CA PHE A 56 22.02 -10.01 -10.05
C PHE A 56 22.00 -10.17 -8.52
N VAL A 57 21.09 -10.98 -7.98
CA VAL A 57 20.97 -11.24 -6.53
C VAL A 57 20.75 -12.74 -6.28
N TYR A 58 21.61 -13.32 -5.45
CA TYR A 58 21.53 -14.72 -5.02
C TYR A 58 21.41 -14.83 -3.50
N ASP A 59 20.39 -15.57 -3.04
CA ASP A 59 20.22 -15.92 -1.64
C ASP A 59 20.99 -17.21 -1.32
N THR A 60 22.12 -17.05 -0.63
CA THR A 60 22.99 -18.16 -0.20
C THR A 60 22.42 -18.98 0.96
N ARG A 61 21.35 -18.53 1.63
CA ARG A 61 20.67 -19.27 2.70
C ARG A 61 19.59 -20.19 2.15
N ASN A 62 18.81 -19.68 1.20
CA ASN A 62 17.72 -20.41 0.55
C ASN A 62 18.14 -21.11 -0.76
N ASN A 63 19.38 -20.90 -1.21
CA ASN A 63 19.97 -21.44 -2.44
C ASN A 63 19.13 -21.11 -3.69
N ARG A 64 18.77 -19.82 -3.86
CA ARG A 64 17.88 -19.33 -4.92
C ARG A 64 18.37 -18.02 -5.53
N ILE A 65 18.14 -17.85 -6.84
CA ILE A 65 18.32 -16.57 -7.54
C ILE A 65 17.06 -15.71 -7.28
N ASN A 66 17.26 -14.57 -6.63
CA ASN A 66 16.21 -13.59 -6.32
C ASN A 66 16.12 -12.46 -7.37
N SER A 67 17.14 -12.31 -8.23
CA SER A 67 17.13 -11.41 -9.39
C SER A 67 18.17 -11.86 -10.42
N VAL A 68 17.79 -11.93 -11.70
CA VAL A 68 18.70 -12.14 -12.85
C VAL A 68 19.34 -10.83 -13.37
N GLY A 69 19.03 -9.68 -12.78
CA GLY A 69 19.65 -8.38 -13.15
C GLY A 69 19.06 -7.67 -14.38
N ILE A 70 17.93 -8.16 -14.89
CA ILE A 70 16.95 -7.42 -15.69
C ILE A 70 15.58 -7.55 -14.99
N ASP A 71 14.54 -6.84 -15.45
CA ASP A 71 13.18 -7.04 -14.93
C ASP A 71 12.72 -8.49 -15.10
N GLU A 72 12.01 -9.02 -14.09
CA GLU A 72 11.50 -10.39 -14.07
C GLU A 72 9.98 -10.49 -14.33
N ASN A 73 9.28 -9.35 -14.47
CA ASN A 73 7.81 -9.26 -14.57
C ASN A 73 7.36 -8.66 -15.92
N PRO A 74 7.58 -9.37 -17.05
CA PRO A 74 7.21 -8.91 -18.37
C PRO A 74 5.69 -8.74 -18.51
N SER A 75 5.24 -7.49 -18.66
CA SER A 75 3.86 -7.11 -19.00
C SER A 75 3.85 -6.16 -20.20
N GLY A 76 2.68 -5.91 -20.82
CA GLY A 76 2.56 -4.95 -21.91
C GLY A 76 3.04 -3.55 -21.53
N LEU A 77 2.58 -3.03 -20.38
CA LEU A 77 3.01 -1.75 -19.85
C LEU A 77 4.51 -1.75 -19.50
N THR A 78 5.02 -2.78 -18.83
CA THR A 78 6.46 -2.86 -18.48
C THR A 78 7.33 -2.86 -19.74
N THR A 79 6.93 -3.61 -20.78
CA THR A 79 7.59 -3.65 -22.09
C THR A 79 7.64 -2.28 -22.76
N VAL A 80 6.52 -1.56 -22.80
CA VAL A 80 6.46 -0.20 -23.38
C VAL A 80 7.36 0.75 -22.57
N ARG A 81 7.36 0.65 -21.24
CA ARG A 81 8.28 1.39 -20.36
C ARG A 81 9.76 1.05 -20.61
N THR A 82 10.12 -0.23 -20.83
CA THR A 82 11.49 -0.58 -21.24
C THR A 82 11.87 0.10 -22.55
N MET A 83 10.98 0.09 -23.56
CA MET A 83 11.25 0.75 -24.84
C MET A 83 11.42 2.28 -24.68
N GLN A 84 10.63 2.91 -23.81
CA GLN A 84 10.74 4.33 -23.47
C GLN A 84 12.13 4.67 -22.91
N PHE A 85 12.55 4.00 -21.82
CA PHE A 85 13.83 4.28 -21.19
C PHE A 85 15.03 3.87 -22.05
N ALA A 86 14.89 2.86 -22.93
CA ALA A 86 15.94 2.50 -23.89
C ALA A 86 16.09 3.53 -25.03
N SER A 87 15.00 4.12 -25.54
CA SER A 87 15.04 5.25 -26.49
C SER A 87 15.79 6.43 -25.88
N GLU A 88 15.45 6.78 -24.64
CA GLU A 88 16.01 7.91 -23.91
C GLU A 88 17.48 7.70 -23.52
N ALA A 89 17.88 6.45 -23.25
CA ALA A 89 19.29 6.09 -23.12
C ALA A 89 20.06 6.38 -24.42
N GLY A 90 19.54 5.96 -25.58
CA GLY A 90 20.14 6.20 -26.89
C GLY A 90 20.28 7.69 -27.23
N LYS A 91 19.24 8.50 -26.99
CA LYS A 91 19.29 9.97 -27.15
C LYS A 91 20.31 10.63 -26.22
N SER A 92 20.47 10.07 -25.01
CA SER A 92 21.48 10.52 -24.03
C SER A 92 22.91 10.06 -24.37
N GLY A 93 23.10 9.30 -25.46
CA GLY A 93 24.40 8.84 -25.95
C GLY A 93 24.87 7.52 -25.33
N PHE A 94 23.99 6.76 -24.68
CA PHE A 94 24.30 5.40 -24.24
C PHE A 94 24.01 4.39 -25.35
N GLU A 95 25.04 3.71 -25.83
CA GLU A 95 24.96 2.66 -26.84
C GLU A 95 25.60 1.37 -26.29
N LEU A 96 24.99 0.21 -26.55
CA LEU A 96 25.51 -1.11 -26.16
C LEU A 96 25.66 -2.00 -27.41
N ASP A 97 26.89 -2.15 -27.89
CA ASP A 97 27.20 -3.01 -29.03
C ASP A 97 27.19 -4.51 -28.65
N ASP A 98 27.26 -5.38 -29.65
CA ASP A 98 27.30 -6.84 -29.42
C ASP A 98 28.51 -7.27 -28.57
N THR A 99 29.63 -6.53 -28.62
CA THR A 99 30.80 -6.79 -27.77
C THR A 99 30.48 -6.52 -26.30
N ALA A 100 29.84 -5.41 -25.98
CA ALA A 100 29.41 -5.08 -24.61
C ALA A 100 28.41 -6.12 -24.07
N ILE A 101 27.43 -6.55 -24.86
CA ILE A 101 26.48 -7.61 -24.48
C ILE A 101 27.20 -8.95 -24.25
N LYS A 102 28.15 -9.31 -25.10
CA LYS A 102 28.99 -10.51 -24.92
C LYS A 102 29.85 -10.43 -23.65
N SER A 103 30.49 -9.28 -23.37
CA SER A 103 31.26 -9.08 -22.14
C SER A 103 30.37 -9.11 -20.89
N TRP A 104 29.14 -8.61 -20.96
CA TRP A 104 28.15 -8.75 -19.90
C TRP A 104 27.78 -10.21 -19.65
N LEU A 105 27.54 -11.00 -20.70
CA LEU A 105 27.29 -12.45 -20.59
C LEU A 105 28.49 -13.21 -20.01
N GLN A 106 29.72 -12.83 -20.33
CA GLN A 106 30.93 -13.44 -19.76
C GLN A 106 31.13 -13.08 -18.28
N GLN A 107 30.72 -11.88 -17.85
CA GLN A 107 30.63 -11.52 -16.43
C GLN A 107 29.48 -12.24 -15.72
N TYR A 108 28.37 -12.49 -16.43
CA TYR A 108 27.24 -13.27 -15.93
C TYR A 108 27.64 -14.73 -15.66
N THR A 109 28.49 -15.32 -16.49
CA THR A 109 28.93 -16.71 -16.32
C THR A 109 30.20 -16.88 -15.47
N ASP A 110 30.78 -15.80 -14.92
CA ASP A 110 32.09 -15.80 -14.25
C ASP A 110 33.19 -16.51 -15.08
N GLY A 111 33.10 -16.40 -16.41
CA GLY A 111 33.96 -17.12 -17.37
C GLY A 111 33.83 -18.65 -17.35
N ARG A 112 32.84 -19.24 -16.66
CA ARG A 112 32.68 -20.70 -16.50
C ARG A 112 31.96 -21.40 -17.65
N LEU A 113 31.45 -20.64 -18.62
CA LEU A 113 30.81 -21.15 -19.83
C LEU A 113 31.38 -20.41 -21.06
N SER A 114 31.66 -21.17 -22.11
CA SER A 114 32.01 -20.65 -23.44
C SER A 114 30.80 -20.10 -24.18
N ASP A 115 31.01 -19.17 -25.12
CA ASP A 115 29.96 -18.63 -26.00
C ASP A 115 29.09 -19.75 -26.63
N SER A 116 29.71 -20.85 -27.04
CA SER A 116 29.04 -22.02 -27.62
C SER A 116 28.11 -22.75 -26.64
N GLU A 117 28.48 -22.84 -25.36
CA GLU A 117 27.60 -23.42 -24.33
C GLU A 117 26.46 -22.46 -23.99
N ILE A 118 26.74 -21.16 -23.92
CA ILE A 118 25.73 -20.11 -23.71
C ILE A 118 24.67 -20.15 -24.82
N ILE A 119 25.08 -20.30 -26.08
CA ILE A 119 24.18 -20.43 -27.23
C ILE A 119 23.42 -21.77 -27.22
N ALA A 120 24.07 -22.88 -26.84
CA ALA A 120 23.39 -24.17 -26.69
C ALA A 120 22.31 -24.14 -25.58
N MET A 121 22.59 -23.48 -24.46
CA MET A 121 21.61 -23.23 -23.40
C MET A 121 20.48 -22.31 -23.83
N LEU A 122 20.75 -21.28 -24.66
CA LEU A 122 19.70 -20.43 -25.25
C LEU A 122 18.78 -21.25 -26.17
N ALA A 123 19.35 -22.10 -27.02
CA ALA A 123 18.60 -23.00 -27.89
C ALA A 123 17.71 -23.97 -27.08
N GLN A 124 18.24 -24.55 -26.01
CA GLN A 124 17.48 -25.45 -25.13
C GLN A 124 16.36 -24.71 -24.36
N SER A 125 16.68 -23.62 -23.66
CA SER A 125 15.75 -22.87 -22.81
C SER A 125 14.63 -22.18 -23.60
N SER A 126 14.91 -21.74 -24.83
CA SER A 126 13.92 -21.19 -25.76
C SER A 126 13.18 -22.24 -26.59
N ARG A 127 13.59 -23.53 -26.53
CA ARG A 127 13.11 -24.59 -27.45
C ARG A 127 13.31 -24.21 -28.92
N ASN A 128 14.46 -23.61 -29.24
CA ASN A 128 14.83 -23.00 -30.51
C ASN A 128 13.97 -21.80 -30.96
N SER A 129 13.15 -21.20 -30.09
CA SER A 129 12.36 -20.02 -30.45
C SER A 129 13.14 -18.69 -30.38
N MET A 130 14.39 -18.70 -29.90
CA MET A 130 15.21 -17.50 -29.76
C MET A 130 16.66 -17.77 -30.20
N GLY A 131 17.13 -17.04 -31.21
CA GLY A 131 18.54 -17.02 -31.64
C GLY A 131 19.37 -15.96 -30.90
N GLN A 132 20.69 -16.01 -31.07
CA GLN A 132 21.64 -15.08 -30.43
C GLN A 132 21.32 -13.61 -30.69
N PHE A 133 20.97 -13.24 -31.94
CA PHE A 133 20.58 -11.87 -32.30
C PHE A 133 19.37 -11.38 -31.48
N HIS A 134 18.33 -12.22 -31.35
CA HIS A 134 17.13 -11.90 -30.57
C HIS A 134 17.44 -11.73 -29.08
N LEU A 135 18.30 -12.59 -28.51
CA LEU A 135 18.81 -12.42 -27.15
C LEU A 135 19.58 -11.10 -27.00
N TYR A 136 20.44 -10.76 -27.95
CA TYR A 136 21.30 -9.57 -27.86
C TYR A 136 20.50 -8.27 -28.00
N ALA A 137 19.52 -8.23 -28.90
CA ALA A 137 18.57 -7.12 -28.99
C ALA A 137 17.75 -6.97 -27.69
N GLN A 138 17.24 -8.08 -27.13
CA GLN A 138 16.49 -8.06 -25.87
C GLN A 138 17.34 -7.57 -24.70
N LEU A 139 18.58 -8.07 -24.56
CA LEU A 139 19.52 -7.63 -23.53
C LEU A 139 19.94 -6.17 -23.73
N ARG A 140 20.16 -5.70 -24.96
CA ARG A 140 20.45 -4.30 -25.29
C ARG A 140 19.34 -3.37 -24.78
N THR A 141 18.08 -3.65 -25.12
CA THR A 141 16.96 -2.81 -24.69
C THR A 141 16.79 -2.82 -23.17
N GLN A 142 16.87 -4.00 -22.53
CA GLN A 142 16.72 -4.11 -21.07
C GLN A 142 17.87 -3.44 -20.31
N LEU A 143 19.13 -3.63 -20.73
CA LEU A 143 20.30 -3.05 -20.06
C LEU A 143 20.42 -1.54 -20.29
N LEU A 144 19.98 -1.01 -21.44
CA LEU A 144 19.88 0.44 -21.67
C LEU A 144 18.81 1.07 -20.77
N ALA A 145 17.63 0.45 -20.66
CA ALA A 145 16.56 0.94 -19.78
C ALA A 145 16.98 0.92 -18.31
N GLU A 146 17.57 -0.18 -17.84
CA GLU A 146 18.05 -0.33 -16.46
C GLU A 146 19.23 0.63 -16.15
N LEU A 147 20.14 0.85 -17.12
CA LEU A 147 21.20 1.86 -17.00
C LEU A 147 20.62 3.27 -16.87
N TYR A 148 19.61 3.61 -17.68
CA TYR A 148 18.97 4.91 -17.66
C TYR A 148 18.23 5.18 -16.34
N GLN A 149 17.42 4.22 -15.88
CA GLN A 149 16.75 4.31 -14.58
C GLN A 149 17.74 4.42 -13.42
N ARG A 150 18.78 3.57 -13.39
CA ARG A 150 19.83 3.66 -12.35
C ARG A 150 20.58 4.99 -12.40
N GLY A 151 20.84 5.52 -13.60
CA GLY A 151 21.44 6.84 -13.80
C GLY A 151 20.59 7.96 -13.20
N ALA A 152 19.28 7.95 -13.47
CA ALA A 152 18.33 8.91 -12.91
C ALA A 152 18.30 8.87 -11.37
N PHE A 153 18.29 7.68 -10.76
CA PHE A 153 18.15 7.53 -9.32
C PHE A 153 19.48 7.53 -8.53
N ALA A 154 20.65 7.52 -9.17
CA ALA A 154 21.96 7.44 -8.51
C ALA A 154 22.26 8.59 -7.53
N GLY A 155 21.60 9.74 -7.67
CA GLY A 155 21.68 10.87 -6.74
C GLY A 155 20.57 10.92 -5.68
N ILE A 156 19.54 10.07 -5.79
CA ILE A 156 18.30 10.11 -4.99
C ILE A 156 18.18 8.86 -4.08
N LEU A 157 18.64 7.71 -4.56
CA LEU A 157 18.54 6.40 -3.89
C LEU A 157 19.90 5.72 -3.78
N THR A 158 20.11 4.99 -2.68
CA THR A 158 21.23 4.06 -2.54
C THR A 158 21.02 2.81 -3.40
N SER A 159 22.06 1.98 -3.53
CA SER A 159 21.97 0.65 -4.14
C SER A 159 20.99 -0.31 -3.44
N GLN A 160 20.49 0.02 -2.25
CA GLN A 160 19.45 -0.71 -1.53
C GLN A 160 18.05 -0.07 -1.69
N ARG A 161 17.89 0.86 -2.64
CA ARG A 161 16.68 1.70 -2.84
C ARG A 161 16.26 2.52 -1.61
N MET A 162 17.20 2.83 -0.72
CA MET A 162 16.97 3.73 0.43
C MET A 162 17.24 5.18 0.03
N PRO A 163 16.50 6.19 0.55
CA PRO A 163 16.75 7.61 0.24
C PRO A 163 18.16 8.10 0.59
N LEU A 164 18.76 8.90 -0.29
CA LEU A 164 20.03 9.60 -0.08
C LEU A 164 19.80 10.94 0.67
N THR A 165 19.46 10.85 1.96
CA THR A 165 19.29 12.04 2.81
C THR A 165 20.64 12.69 3.16
N THR A 166 20.79 13.99 2.92
CA THR A 166 21.90 14.78 3.51
C THR A 166 21.77 14.89 5.03
N PRO A 167 22.86 15.21 5.78
CA PRO A 167 22.77 15.44 7.23
C PRO A 167 21.79 16.56 7.64
N ALA A 168 21.57 17.54 6.76
CA ALA A 168 20.57 18.60 6.97
C ALA A 168 19.14 18.07 6.83
N GLN A 169 18.85 17.27 5.80
CA GLN A 169 17.56 16.59 5.65
C GLN A 169 17.30 15.60 6.79
N GLN A 170 18.30 14.84 7.24
CA GLN A 170 18.17 13.98 8.43
C GLN A 170 17.82 14.77 9.68
N TRP A 171 18.38 15.96 9.87
CA TRP A 171 18.00 16.83 10.99
C TRP A 171 16.56 17.36 10.85
N THR A 172 16.15 17.80 9.65
CA THR A 172 14.77 18.24 9.38
C THR A 172 13.75 17.11 9.61
N ASN A 173 14.01 15.91 9.08
CA ASN A 173 13.14 14.74 9.23
C ASN A 173 13.06 14.28 10.69
N PHE A 174 14.18 14.35 11.43
CA PHE A 174 14.19 14.12 12.87
C PHE A 174 13.30 15.12 13.60
N LEU A 175 13.37 16.41 13.25
CA LEU A 175 12.51 17.46 13.82
C LEU A 175 11.02 17.22 13.49
N LYS A 176 10.67 16.85 12.25
CA LYS A 176 9.27 16.56 11.87
C LYS A 176 8.60 15.52 12.79
N LEU A 177 9.35 14.50 13.25
CA LEU A 177 8.86 13.50 14.21
C LEU A 177 8.97 13.93 15.68
N ASN A 178 10.09 14.53 16.07
CA ASN A 178 10.49 14.62 17.50
C ASN A 178 10.19 15.97 18.14
N ARG A 179 10.01 17.04 17.35
CA ARG A 179 9.57 18.35 17.84
C ARG A 179 8.04 18.37 17.80
N GLN A 180 7.45 18.70 18.93
CA GLN A 180 6.02 18.95 19.08
C GLN A 180 5.79 20.46 19.23
N ALA A 181 4.64 20.91 18.77
CA ALA A 181 4.15 22.28 18.90
C ALA A 181 2.85 22.31 19.70
N THR A 182 2.67 23.39 20.46
CA THR A 182 1.36 23.84 20.94
C THR A 182 1.05 25.16 20.23
N VAL A 183 -0.19 25.36 19.78
CA VAL A 183 -0.58 26.52 18.98
C VAL A 183 -1.89 27.16 19.44
N ASP A 184 -2.01 28.47 19.23
CA ASP A 184 -3.32 29.12 19.07
C ASP A 184 -3.62 29.24 17.57
N THR A 185 -4.88 29.08 17.16
CA THR A 185 -5.28 29.16 15.75
C THR A 185 -6.62 29.87 15.56
N TYR A 186 -6.78 30.59 14.45
CA TYR A 186 -8.06 31.16 14.02
C TYR A 186 -8.37 30.75 12.58
N GLY A 187 -9.50 30.08 12.37
CA GLY A 187 -9.94 29.61 11.05
C GLY A 187 -10.91 30.58 10.36
N LEU A 188 -10.50 31.09 9.20
CA LEU A 188 -11.34 31.81 8.24
C LEU A 188 -11.94 30.79 7.27
N LEU A 189 -13.27 30.69 7.21
CA LEU A 189 -13.94 29.77 6.29
C LEU A 189 -14.00 30.41 4.90
N VAL A 190 -13.54 29.70 3.87
CA VAL A 190 -13.62 30.16 2.46
C VAL A 190 -15.07 30.49 2.07
N ASN A 191 -16.04 29.72 2.58
CA ASN A 191 -17.46 29.97 2.35
C ASN A 191 -17.96 31.35 2.84
N ASP A 192 -17.32 31.99 3.83
CA ASP A 192 -17.68 33.36 4.27
C ASP A 192 -17.38 34.42 3.18
N TYR A 193 -16.56 34.08 2.18
CA TYR A 193 -16.15 34.97 1.08
C TYR A 193 -16.89 34.68 -0.23
N TYR A 194 -17.66 33.59 -0.30
CA TYR A 194 -18.31 33.14 -1.54
C TYR A 194 -19.30 34.17 -2.13
N ASP A 195 -19.97 34.98 -1.31
CA ASP A 195 -20.87 36.06 -1.76
C ASP A 195 -20.12 37.32 -2.28
N GLN A 196 -18.80 37.37 -2.16
CA GLN A 196 -17.94 38.46 -2.65
C GLN A 196 -17.29 38.15 -4.01
N THR A 197 -17.50 36.94 -4.53
CA THR A 197 -16.91 36.42 -5.78
C THR A 197 -17.74 36.77 -7.02
N ASN A 198 -17.15 36.64 -8.20
CA ASN A 198 -17.81 36.84 -9.47
C ASN A 198 -18.85 35.73 -9.72
N ALA A 199 -20.13 36.11 -9.67
CA ALA A 199 -21.24 35.20 -9.97
C ALA A 199 -21.28 34.74 -11.45
N ASP A 200 -20.66 35.51 -12.36
CA ASP A 200 -20.65 35.27 -13.82
C ASP A 200 -19.20 35.22 -14.38
N PRO A 201 -18.43 34.13 -14.17
CA PRO A 201 -17.13 33.93 -14.80
C PRO A 201 -17.21 33.93 -16.33
N THR A 202 -16.12 34.33 -16.99
CA THR A 202 -16.08 34.39 -18.46
C THR A 202 -16.07 32.98 -19.07
N PRO A 203 -16.52 32.84 -20.34
CA PRO A 203 -16.43 31.55 -21.04
C PRO A 203 -15.00 31.01 -21.19
N ALA A 204 -13.97 31.85 -21.07
CA ALA A 204 -12.57 31.43 -21.15
C ALA A 204 -12.11 30.77 -19.85
N GLU A 205 -12.35 31.40 -18.70
CA GLU A 205 -12.06 30.84 -17.38
C GLU A 205 -12.82 29.52 -17.16
N ILE A 206 -14.09 29.47 -17.57
CA ILE A 206 -14.91 28.26 -17.55
C ILE A 206 -14.31 27.14 -18.40
N GLN A 207 -13.74 27.44 -19.57
CA GLN A 207 -13.08 26.40 -20.37
C GLN A 207 -11.78 25.92 -19.71
N VAL A 208 -10.95 26.83 -19.17
CA VAL A 208 -9.67 26.47 -18.54
C VAL A 208 -9.86 25.53 -17.36
N ILE A 209 -10.69 25.92 -16.38
CA ILE A 209 -10.94 25.08 -15.19
C ILE A 209 -11.64 23.77 -15.56
N TYR A 210 -12.52 23.77 -16.57
CA TYR A 210 -13.08 22.52 -17.10
C TYR A 210 -12.00 21.60 -17.68
N GLU A 211 -11.13 22.06 -18.57
CA GLU A 211 -10.07 21.23 -19.17
C GLU A 211 -9.11 20.67 -18.10
N GLU A 212 -8.81 21.45 -17.06
CA GLU A 212 -7.97 21.04 -15.93
C GLU A 212 -8.64 19.97 -15.04
N GLY A 213 -9.95 20.09 -14.80
CA GLY A 213 -10.68 19.23 -13.87
C GLY A 213 -11.43 18.05 -14.50
N LYS A 214 -11.65 18.03 -15.83
CA LYS A 214 -12.57 17.08 -16.48
C LYS A 214 -12.18 15.61 -16.30
N GLU A 215 -10.88 15.31 -16.23
CA GLU A 215 -10.36 13.95 -16.06
C GLU A 215 -10.09 13.57 -14.59
N ARG A 216 -10.01 14.56 -13.68
CA ARG A 216 -9.80 14.32 -12.26
C ARG A 216 -11.12 13.87 -11.61
N PHE A 217 -11.12 12.75 -10.90
CA PHE A 217 -12.27 12.32 -10.10
C PHE A 217 -12.40 13.19 -8.83
N PRO A 218 -13.62 13.59 -8.42
CA PRO A 218 -13.84 14.32 -7.17
C PRO A 218 -13.26 13.62 -5.93
N ASP A 219 -12.54 14.40 -5.12
CA ASP A 219 -12.04 14.04 -3.80
C ASP A 219 -12.36 15.16 -2.80
N GLY A 220 -12.90 14.81 -1.63
CA GLY A 220 -13.19 15.75 -0.55
C GLY A 220 -11.97 16.17 0.27
N GLN A 221 -10.76 15.71 -0.08
CA GLN A 221 -9.49 16.13 0.52
C GLN A 221 -8.56 16.91 -0.43
N SER A 222 -8.83 16.93 -1.74
CA SER A 222 -8.10 17.81 -2.68
C SER A 222 -8.71 19.21 -2.73
N ALA A 223 -7.88 20.20 -3.05
CA ALA A 223 -8.29 21.56 -3.37
C ALA A 223 -8.60 21.76 -4.87
N GLU A 224 -8.11 20.87 -5.73
CA GLU A 224 -8.11 21.00 -7.20
C GLU A 224 -9.51 20.82 -7.83
N PRO A 225 -9.79 21.41 -9.01
CA PRO A 225 -11.02 21.16 -9.75
C PRO A 225 -11.09 19.71 -10.24
N ALA A 226 -12.27 19.09 -10.13
CA ALA A 226 -12.48 17.69 -10.45
C ALA A 226 -13.93 17.44 -10.88
N PHE A 227 -14.14 16.92 -12.10
CA PHE A 227 -15.48 16.72 -12.67
C PHE A 227 -15.73 15.31 -13.20
N ARG A 228 -14.72 14.44 -13.38
CA ARG A 228 -14.89 13.09 -13.94
C ARG A 228 -15.86 12.29 -13.10
N ARG A 229 -16.88 11.70 -13.74
CA ARG A 229 -17.86 10.88 -13.02
C ARG A 229 -17.25 9.51 -12.76
N ARG A 230 -17.25 9.09 -11.50
CA ARG A 230 -16.92 7.71 -11.10
C ARG A 230 -17.92 6.75 -11.72
N GLU A 231 -17.49 5.50 -11.90
CA GLU A 231 -18.40 4.40 -12.20
C GLU A 231 -19.50 4.30 -11.14
N THR A 232 -20.71 3.89 -11.54
CA THR A 232 -21.82 3.70 -10.61
C THR A 232 -22.63 2.45 -10.90
N ALA A 233 -22.98 1.75 -9.83
CA ALA A 233 -23.70 0.49 -9.88
C ALA A 233 -24.95 0.53 -8.99
N SER A 234 -26.02 -0.14 -9.44
CA SER A 234 -27.28 -0.29 -8.69
C SER A 234 -27.49 -1.74 -8.30
N PHE A 235 -27.71 -2.03 -7.02
CA PHE A 235 -27.72 -3.39 -6.48
C PHE A 235 -29.10 -3.77 -5.95
N GLU A 236 -29.42 -5.05 -6.04
CA GLU A 236 -30.51 -5.66 -5.30
C GLU A 236 -29.94 -6.82 -4.49
N TYR A 237 -30.37 -6.97 -3.25
CA TYR A 237 -29.91 -8.04 -2.38
C TYR A 237 -31.02 -8.56 -1.46
N LEU A 238 -30.84 -9.79 -1.01
CA LEU A 238 -31.56 -10.37 0.11
C LEU A 238 -30.60 -10.53 1.28
N MET A 239 -31.08 -10.21 2.49
CA MET A 239 -30.32 -10.30 3.73
C MET A 239 -31.00 -11.29 4.68
N ALA A 240 -30.19 -12.18 5.24
CA ALA A 240 -30.53 -13.05 6.36
C ALA A 240 -29.82 -12.54 7.62
N ASP A 241 -30.60 -12.10 8.61
CA ASP A 241 -30.12 -11.90 9.97
C ASP A 241 -30.24 -13.23 10.74
N MET A 242 -29.11 -13.75 11.23
CA MET A 242 -29.08 -15.01 11.97
C MET A 242 -29.93 -14.95 13.25
N GLN A 243 -30.01 -13.80 13.94
CA GLN A 243 -30.82 -13.69 15.16
C GLN A 243 -32.31 -13.86 14.84
N SER A 244 -32.81 -13.20 13.79
CA SER A 244 -34.17 -13.38 13.28
C SER A 244 -34.48 -14.81 12.82
N PHE A 245 -33.49 -15.66 12.52
CA PHE A 245 -33.71 -17.10 12.31
C PHE A 245 -33.72 -17.88 13.64
N ILE A 246 -32.85 -17.56 14.59
CA ILE A 246 -32.82 -18.15 15.94
C ILE A 246 -34.14 -17.88 16.67
N ASP A 247 -34.58 -16.63 16.75
CA ASP A 247 -35.77 -16.22 17.52
C ASP A 247 -37.04 -16.96 17.04
N ARG A 248 -37.20 -17.10 15.71
CA ARG A 248 -38.30 -17.87 15.08
C ARG A 248 -38.27 -19.37 15.35
N GLU A 249 -37.14 -19.93 15.80
CA GLU A 249 -37.06 -21.32 16.27
C GLU A 249 -37.18 -21.40 17.80
N VAL A 250 -36.70 -20.41 18.55
CA VAL A 250 -36.92 -20.28 20.01
C VAL A 250 -38.43 -20.17 20.33
N GLU A 251 -39.20 -19.45 19.51
CA GLU A 251 -40.67 -19.36 19.61
C GLU A 251 -41.40 -20.72 19.53
N LYS A 252 -40.72 -21.79 19.08
CA LYS A 252 -41.28 -23.14 18.96
C LYS A 252 -40.92 -24.05 20.13
N LEU A 253 -39.98 -23.67 20.98
CA LEU A 253 -39.59 -24.43 22.17
C LEU A 253 -40.58 -24.17 23.31
N SER A 254 -40.94 -25.22 24.04
CA SER A 254 -41.63 -25.06 25.33
C SER A 254 -40.66 -24.70 26.46
N GLU A 255 -41.18 -24.04 27.50
CA GLU A 255 -40.41 -23.74 28.71
C GLU A 255 -39.89 -25.02 29.42
N GLU A 256 -40.64 -26.12 29.30
CA GLU A 256 -40.27 -27.43 29.84
C GLU A 256 -39.05 -28.02 29.14
N GLU A 257 -38.95 -27.90 27.81
CA GLU A 257 -37.80 -28.35 27.03
C GLU A 257 -36.53 -27.52 27.33
N ILE A 258 -36.67 -26.20 27.43
CA ILE A 258 -35.54 -25.29 27.77
C ILE A 258 -35.04 -25.59 29.19
N ARG A 259 -35.94 -25.86 30.15
CA ARG A 259 -35.58 -26.24 31.54
C ARG A 259 -34.94 -27.63 31.61
N ALA A 260 -35.42 -28.60 30.83
CA ALA A 260 -34.84 -29.94 30.77
C ALA A 260 -33.42 -29.93 30.19
N GLU A 261 -33.14 -29.13 29.16
CA GLU A 261 -31.81 -28.99 28.58
C GLU A 261 -30.85 -28.25 29.52
N TYR A 262 -31.31 -27.19 30.20
CA TYR A 262 -30.56 -26.52 31.28
C TYR A 262 -30.15 -27.51 32.37
N GLU A 263 -31.10 -28.29 32.91
CA GLU A 263 -30.81 -29.33 33.91
C GLU A 263 -29.80 -30.38 33.41
N LYS A 264 -29.88 -30.76 32.13
CA LYS A 264 -28.97 -31.71 31.49
C LYS A 264 -27.56 -31.15 31.35
N ARG A 265 -27.41 -29.85 31.07
CA ARG A 265 -26.11 -29.16 30.97
C ARG A 265 -25.45 -28.93 32.33
N ILE A 266 -26.23 -28.62 33.38
CA ILE A 266 -25.74 -28.63 34.77
C ILE A 266 -25.15 -30.01 35.12
N LYS A 267 -25.84 -31.10 34.77
CA LYS A 267 -25.37 -32.47 34.98
C LYS A 267 -24.13 -32.82 34.12
N GLY A 268 -23.79 -32.00 33.13
CA GLY A 268 -22.56 -32.07 32.33
C GLY A 268 -21.42 -31.16 32.81
N GLY A 269 -21.66 -30.28 33.79
CA GLY A 269 -20.68 -29.32 34.32
C GLY A 269 -20.70 -27.92 33.68
N ASP A 270 -21.59 -27.66 32.73
CA ASP A 270 -21.79 -26.31 32.18
C ASP A 270 -22.38 -25.36 33.24
N PHE A 271 -22.18 -24.06 33.06
CA PHE A 271 -22.71 -22.96 33.89
C PHE A 271 -22.23 -22.90 35.35
N ALA A 272 -21.30 -23.77 35.76
CA ALA A 272 -20.60 -23.65 37.04
C ALA A 272 -19.65 -22.43 37.04
N MET A 273 -19.75 -21.55 38.04
CA MET A 273 -18.87 -20.39 38.16
C MET A 273 -17.49 -20.78 38.74
N PRO A 274 -16.37 -20.26 38.20
CA PRO A 274 -15.07 -20.34 38.86
C PRO A 274 -15.06 -19.44 40.11
N GLU A 275 -14.35 -19.86 41.17
CA GLU A 275 -14.42 -19.20 42.49
C GLU A 275 -14.04 -17.71 42.45
N SER A 276 -13.08 -17.32 41.60
CA SER A 276 -12.64 -15.93 41.40
C SER A 276 -13.80 -14.98 41.14
N ASP A 277 -14.65 -15.37 40.19
CA ASP A 277 -15.65 -14.48 39.62
C ASP A 277 -16.81 -14.29 40.61
N THR A 278 -17.07 -15.29 41.47
CA THR A 278 -18.11 -15.20 42.50
C THR A 278 -17.85 -14.07 43.50
N SER A 279 -16.58 -13.77 43.81
CA SER A 279 -16.20 -12.65 44.69
C SER A 279 -16.56 -11.32 44.05
N ASP A 280 -16.10 -11.09 42.82
CA ASP A 280 -16.25 -9.78 42.18
C ASP A 280 -17.66 -9.56 41.61
N LEU A 281 -18.41 -10.62 41.25
CA LEU A 281 -19.83 -10.51 40.93
C LEU A 281 -20.66 -10.16 42.18
N MET A 282 -20.42 -10.81 43.33
CA MET A 282 -21.09 -10.46 44.59
C MET A 282 -20.84 -9.00 44.98
N LYS A 283 -19.58 -8.57 44.89
CA LYS A 283 -19.14 -7.19 45.18
C LYS A 283 -19.76 -6.18 44.22
N THR A 284 -19.78 -6.48 42.93
CA THR A 284 -20.41 -5.64 41.89
C THR A 284 -21.93 -5.57 42.06
N LEU A 285 -22.59 -6.67 42.42
CA LEU A 285 -24.03 -6.70 42.73
C LEU A 285 -24.36 -5.94 44.01
N GLU A 286 -23.52 -6.02 45.05
CA GLU A 286 -23.70 -5.28 46.30
C GLU A 286 -23.48 -3.78 46.09
N ASP A 287 -22.43 -3.37 45.36
CA ASP A 287 -22.22 -1.98 44.96
C ASP A 287 -23.31 -1.45 44.01
N ALA A 288 -23.81 -2.26 43.08
CA ALA A 288 -24.93 -1.88 42.20
C ALA A 288 -26.23 -1.71 42.99
N ARG A 289 -26.53 -2.61 43.94
CA ARG A 289 -27.70 -2.55 44.82
C ARG A 289 -27.61 -1.37 45.79
N LYS A 290 -26.41 -1.06 46.27
CA LYS A 290 -26.12 0.12 47.09
C LYS A 290 -26.26 1.42 46.29
N LYS A 291 -25.67 1.52 45.09
CA LYS A 291 -25.88 2.64 44.17
C LYS A 291 -27.34 2.83 43.78
N ALA A 292 -28.10 1.75 43.59
CA ALA A 292 -29.55 1.84 43.33
C ALA A 292 -30.33 2.37 44.55
N ALA A 293 -29.96 1.97 45.77
CA ALA A 293 -30.55 2.51 46.99
C ALA A 293 -30.17 3.99 47.23
N GLU A 294 -28.90 4.35 47.01
CA GLU A 294 -28.39 5.72 47.13
C GLU A 294 -29.00 6.64 46.06
N ALA A 295 -29.12 6.19 44.81
CA ALA A 295 -29.78 6.93 43.74
C ALA A 295 -31.29 7.13 44.01
N LYS A 296 -31.96 6.13 44.60
CA LYS A 296 -33.37 6.25 45.00
C LYS A 296 -33.54 7.22 46.18
N ALA A 297 -32.69 7.14 47.20
CA ALA A 297 -32.70 8.09 48.31
C ALA A 297 -32.38 9.53 47.84
N ALA A 298 -31.46 9.68 46.89
CA ALA A 298 -31.13 10.96 46.27
C ALA A 298 -32.30 11.51 45.42
N SER A 299 -33.04 10.68 44.70
CA SER A 299 -34.21 11.15 43.92
C SER A 299 -35.37 11.56 44.83
N GLU A 300 -35.63 10.82 45.91
CA GLU A 300 -36.64 11.16 46.92
C GLU A 300 -36.26 12.43 47.69
N ALA A 301 -34.97 12.63 48.02
CA ALA A 301 -34.47 13.87 48.62
C ALA A 301 -34.56 15.07 47.67
N LYS A 302 -34.21 14.88 46.38
CA LYS A 302 -34.23 15.96 45.39
C LYS A 302 -35.65 16.41 45.05
N ALA A 303 -36.60 15.48 44.95
CA ALA A 303 -38.02 15.79 44.81
C ALA A 303 -38.58 16.60 45.99
N ALA A 304 -38.05 16.42 47.20
CA ALA A 304 -38.42 17.21 48.37
C ALA A 304 -37.81 18.63 48.38
N THR A 305 -36.64 18.85 47.76
CA THR A 305 -36.00 20.18 47.66
C THR A 305 -36.48 21.00 46.48
N ASP A 306 -36.70 20.39 45.31
CA ASP A 306 -37.20 21.10 44.12
C ASP A 306 -38.63 21.64 44.34
N ALA A 307 -39.41 21.01 45.22
CA ALA A 307 -40.72 21.51 45.68
C ALA A 307 -40.65 22.74 46.63
N ALA A 308 -39.48 23.08 47.16
CA ALA A 308 -39.28 24.18 48.12
C ALA A 308 -38.46 25.35 47.56
N ALA A 309 -37.74 25.15 46.45
CA ALA A 309 -36.88 26.17 45.83
C ALA A 309 -37.61 27.09 44.83
N ALA A 310 -38.83 26.77 44.43
CA ALA A 310 -39.61 27.53 43.44
C ALA A 310 -40.20 28.86 43.97
N GLU A 311 -39.99 29.22 45.23
CA GLU A 311 -40.54 30.45 45.86
C GLU A 311 -39.46 31.32 46.54
N LYS A 312 -38.43 31.73 45.77
CA LYS A 312 -37.82 33.06 45.91
C LYS A 312 -36.94 33.43 44.71
N ALA A 313 -36.95 34.73 44.40
CA ALA A 313 -36.17 35.35 43.33
C ALA A 313 -35.03 36.20 43.91
N ASP A 314 -34.29 36.81 42.97
CA ASP A 314 -33.58 38.09 43.08
C ASP A 314 -32.23 38.20 43.81
N ASP A 315 -31.24 38.58 42.99
CA ASP A 315 -30.37 39.76 43.12
C ASP A 315 -28.95 39.64 43.72
N ALA A 316 -28.04 40.44 43.09
CA ALA A 316 -26.81 41.07 43.57
C ALA A 316 -25.66 40.27 44.25
N GLU A 317 -24.39 40.71 44.24
CA GLU A 317 -23.56 41.51 43.31
C GLU A 317 -22.08 41.50 43.85
N LYS A 318 -21.05 41.54 42.97
CA LYS A 318 -19.64 42.00 43.27
C LYS A 318 -18.81 41.21 44.32
N THR A 319 -17.52 41.47 44.61
CA THR A 319 -16.52 42.55 44.29
C THR A 319 -15.07 42.00 44.28
N ASP A 320 -14.19 42.59 43.46
CA ASP A 320 -12.73 42.92 43.64
C ASP A 320 -11.67 41.79 43.94
N ASP A 321 -10.34 41.93 43.75
CA ASP A 321 -9.48 43.12 43.47
C ASP A 321 -8.13 42.78 42.73
N ALA A 322 -7.37 43.84 42.36
CA ALA A 322 -5.94 44.07 42.01
C ALA A 322 -4.84 43.00 42.34
N ALA A 323 -3.57 43.01 41.85
CA ALA A 323 -2.76 43.73 40.82
C ALA A 323 -1.50 42.82 40.49
N ASP A 324 -0.32 43.16 39.95
CA ASP A 324 0.46 44.39 39.62
C ASP A 324 1.56 44.07 38.54
N ALA A 325 2.38 45.04 38.08
CA ALA A 325 3.22 44.90 36.86
C ALA A 325 4.64 45.55 36.85
N ALA A 326 5.54 45.06 35.97
CA ALA A 326 6.74 45.71 35.36
C ALA A 326 7.34 44.73 34.30
N GLU A 327 7.63 45.02 33.02
CA GLU A 327 8.31 46.13 32.29
C GLU A 327 9.85 46.01 32.17
N MET A 328 10.39 45.69 30.97
CA MET A 328 11.34 46.55 30.19
C MET A 328 12.01 45.90 28.94
N LYS A 329 11.77 46.56 27.77
CA LYS A 329 12.72 46.93 26.68
C LYS A 329 13.23 45.94 25.60
N LYS A 330 13.15 46.42 24.35
CA LYS A 330 13.75 45.97 23.07
C LYS A 330 15.06 46.76 22.77
N PRO A 331 15.89 46.39 21.76
CA PRO A 331 15.91 47.22 20.54
C PRO A 331 16.21 46.49 19.19
N ALA A 332 15.81 47.17 18.10
CA ALA A 332 16.27 47.19 16.68
C ALA A 332 17.14 46.05 16.08
N GLU A 333 16.90 45.47 14.89
CA GLU A 333 16.42 45.94 13.56
C GLU A 333 17.54 46.37 12.58
N THR A 334 17.68 45.63 11.46
CA THR A 334 18.40 46.00 10.22
C THR A 334 17.83 45.24 9.00
N SER A 335 17.98 45.76 7.77
CA SER A 335 17.54 45.10 6.51
C SER A 335 18.45 45.54 5.31
N PRO A 336 18.16 45.23 4.02
CA PRO A 336 19.09 44.53 3.11
C PRO A 336 19.77 45.45 2.07
N PRO A 337 20.40 44.93 0.98
CA PRO A 337 19.67 44.92 -0.31
C PRO A 337 20.09 43.90 -1.42
N ALA A 338 19.15 43.70 -2.35
CA ALA A 338 19.30 43.61 -3.83
C ALA A 338 19.83 42.34 -4.58
N GLU A 339 19.18 42.09 -5.71
CA GLU A 339 19.51 41.18 -6.83
C GLU A 339 20.29 41.92 -7.95
N ASP A 340 20.76 41.19 -8.99
CA ASP A 340 20.35 41.38 -10.41
C ASP A 340 21.23 40.54 -11.39
N LYS A 341 20.69 40.27 -12.59
CA LYS A 341 21.27 39.80 -13.87
C LYS A 341 21.25 38.30 -14.21
N ALA A 342 20.33 37.96 -15.11
CA ALA A 342 20.46 36.90 -16.12
C ALA A 342 19.97 37.44 -17.48
N ALA A 343 20.76 37.30 -18.56
CA ALA A 343 20.41 37.90 -19.87
C ALA A 343 21.10 37.32 -21.13
N ASP A 344 22.21 36.57 -21.03
CA ASP A 344 23.04 36.21 -22.21
C ASP A 344 22.79 34.79 -22.77
N ASP A 345 22.28 33.85 -21.98
CA ASP A 345 22.23 32.42 -22.36
C ASP A 345 21.31 32.11 -23.56
N LYS A 346 20.27 32.92 -23.77
CA LYS A 346 19.14 32.59 -24.67
C LYS A 346 19.50 32.49 -26.16
N ALA A 347 20.71 32.93 -26.56
CA ALA A 347 21.22 32.81 -27.92
C ALA A 347 22.10 31.55 -28.15
N ALA A 348 22.47 30.82 -27.09
CA ALA A 348 23.22 29.58 -27.19
C ALA A 348 22.30 28.36 -27.41
N ASP A 349 21.23 28.26 -26.61
CA ASP A 349 20.27 27.14 -26.66
C ASP A 349 19.64 26.96 -28.05
N GLU A 350 19.25 28.04 -28.72
CA GLU A 350 18.54 27.97 -30.01
C GLU A 350 19.38 27.31 -31.11
N LYS A 351 20.72 27.38 -31.02
CA LYS A 351 21.65 26.64 -31.91
C LYS A 351 21.90 25.20 -31.46
N ALA A 352 21.95 24.94 -30.16
CA ALA A 352 22.10 23.59 -29.63
C ALA A 352 20.87 22.74 -29.97
N ALA A 353 19.66 23.28 -29.77
CA ALA A 353 18.40 22.65 -30.11
C ALA A 353 18.30 22.28 -31.59
N ALA A 354 18.68 23.19 -32.50
CA ALA A 354 18.64 22.92 -33.94
C ALA A 354 19.56 21.75 -34.36
N GLN A 355 20.77 21.65 -33.80
CA GLN A 355 21.69 20.55 -34.07
C GLN A 355 21.23 19.23 -33.42
N GLN A 356 20.62 19.30 -32.25
CA GLN A 356 20.04 18.13 -31.59
C GLN A 356 18.85 17.56 -32.38
N ILE A 357 18.00 18.42 -32.96
CA ILE A 357 16.88 17.98 -33.82
C ILE A 357 17.38 17.22 -35.06
N GLU A 358 18.39 17.73 -35.76
CA GLU A 358 18.97 17.08 -36.94
C GLU A 358 19.65 15.74 -36.58
N LYS A 359 20.30 15.66 -35.41
CA LYS A 359 20.87 14.40 -34.90
C LYS A 359 19.78 13.38 -34.52
N ASN A 360 18.74 13.82 -33.81
CA ASN A 360 17.61 12.99 -33.39
C ASN A 360 16.87 12.39 -34.60
N GLN A 361 16.59 13.19 -35.63
CA GLN A 361 15.94 12.70 -36.86
C GLN A 361 16.74 11.58 -37.54
N LYS A 362 18.08 11.68 -37.52
CA LYS A 362 18.96 10.68 -38.10
C LYS A 362 18.99 9.38 -37.29
N GLN A 363 19.05 9.47 -35.95
CA GLN A 363 18.93 8.30 -35.08
C GLN A 363 17.54 7.63 -35.19
N VAL A 364 16.46 8.41 -35.41
CA VAL A 364 15.12 7.86 -35.68
C VAL A 364 15.06 7.10 -37.01
N GLU A 365 15.69 7.59 -38.09
CA GLU A 365 15.78 6.84 -39.35
C GLU A 365 16.62 5.56 -39.24
N ASP A 366 17.72 5.59 -38.49
CA ASP A 366 18.60 4.41 -38.35
C ASP A 366 17.99 3.36 -37.41
N PHE A 367 17.34 3.78 -36.31
CA PHE A 367 16.52 2.89 -35.47
C PHE A 367 15.35 2.28 -36.25
N LYS A 368 14.72 3.07 -37.13
CA LYS A 368 13.67 2.56 -38.02
C LYS A 368 14.18 1.50 -39.00
N LYS A 369 15.40 1.63 -39.56
CA LYS A 369 16.01 0.60 -40.42
C LYS A 369 16.31 -0.68 -39.65
N GLU A 370 16.83 -0.58 -38.42
CA GLU A 370 17.04 -1.74 -37.55
C GLU A 370 15.70 -2.44 -37.25
N LEU A 371 14.62 -1.67 -37.06
CA LEU A 371 13.27 -2.19 -36.83
C LEU A 371 12.65 -2.87 -38.07
N ASP A 372 12.71 -2.21 -39.23
CA ASP A 372 12.14 -2.70 -40.48
C ASP A 372 12.83 -4.00 -40.93
N ALA A 373 14.15 -4.13 -40.70
CA ALA A 373 14.91 -5.35 -40.98
C ALA A 373 14.45 -6.56 -40.14
N VAL A 374 14.17 -6.36 -38.84
CA VAL A 374 13.66 -7.42 -37.95
C VAL A 374 12.24 -7.86 -38.34
N ALA A 375 11.42 -6.94 -38.85
CA ALA A 375 10.09 -7.26 -39.37
C ALA A 375 10.15 -8.05 -40.69
N GLU A 376 11.09 -7.72 -41.60
CA GLU A 376 11.21 -8.38 -42.90
C GLU A 376 11.83 -9.79 -42.81
N GLU A 377 12.72 -10.05 -41.85
CA GLU A 377 13.27 -11.40 -41.62
C GLU A 377 12.22 -12.34 -40.99
N ALA A 378 11.40 -11.83 -40.06
CA ALA A 378 10.30 -12.59 -39.43
C ALA A 378 9.22 -13.07 -40.44
N ALA A 379 9.12 -12.44 -41.61
CA ALA A 379 8.14 -12.78 -42.65
C ALA A 379 8.57 -13.94 -43.57
N GLN A 380 9.82 -14.40 -43.52
CA GLN A 380 10.43 -15.25 -44.56
C GLN A 380 10.60 -16.74 -44.21
N SER A 381 10.04 -17.24 -43.11
CA SER A 381 10.19 -18.65 -42.67
C SER A 381 8.92 -19.51 -42.79
N PRO A 382 8.67 -20.14 -43.95
CA PRO A 382 7.66 -21.19 -44.09
C PRO A 382 8.23 -22.63 -44.11
N ASP A 383 7.39 -23.55 -43.60
CA ASP A 383 7.40 -25.02 -43.80
C ASP A 383 8.34 -25.91 -42.96
N SER A 384 7.94 -27.18 -42.82
CA SER A 384 8.57 -28.24 -42.02
C SER A 384 9.35 -29.24 -42.88
N PRO A 385 10.16 -30.14 -42.27
CA PRO A 385 9.78 -31.56 -42.37
C PRO A 385 10.09 -32.42 -41.12
N SER A 386 9.54 -33.65 -41.13
CA SER A 386 9.73 -34.71 -40.13
C SER A 386 11.08 -35.47 -40.24
N PRO A 387 11.49 -36.26 -39.23
CA PRO A 387 12.86 -36.79 -39.10
C PRO A 387 13.07 -38.19 -39.69
N ASP A 388 14.34 -38.56 -39.93
CA ASP A 388 14.82 -39.95 -39.99
C ASP A 388 16.30 -40.07 -39.53
N SER A 389 16.72 -41.32 -39.32
CA SER A 389 17.94 -41.91 -38.77
C SER A 389 19.32 -41.47 -39.28
N GLY A 390 20.35 -41.76 -38.46
CA GLY A 390 21.78 -41.74 -38.84
C GLY A 390 22.71 -41.96 -37.62
N ALA A 391 23.54 -43.02 -37.64
CA ALA A 391 24.29 -43.49 -36.46
C ALA A 391 25.82 -43.26 -36.53
N GLU A 392 26.49 -43.54 -35.40
CA GLU A 392 27.91 -43.94 -35.22
C GLU A 392 29.06 -42.92 -35.42
N ASP A 393 29.56 -42.45 -34.27
CA ASP A 393 30.96 -42.55 -33.77
C ASP A 393 32.17 -42.39 -34.72
N ALA A 394 33.03 -41.41 -34.42
CA ALA A 394 34.49 -41.56 -34.48
C ALA A 394 35.24 -40.49 -33.66
N THR A 395 35.98 -40.91 -32.63
CA THR A 395 37.17 -40.23 -32.07
C THR A 395 38.38 -41.20 -32.18
N PRO A 396 39.63 -40.91 -31.74
CA PRO A 396 40.22 -39.67 -31.19
C PRO A 396 41.61 -39.29 -31.80
N LYS A 397 42.18 -38.13 -31.40
CA LYS A 397 43.59 -38.07 -30.92
C LYS A 397 44.04 -36.73 -30.29
N SER A 398 44.70 -36.85 -29.15
CA SER A 398 45.56 -35.87 -28.47
C SER A 398 47.05 -36.07 -28.96
N PRO A 399 48.14 -35.43 -28.41
CA PRO A 399 48.28 -34.82 -27.07
C PRO A 399 49.22 -33.59 -26.91
N ASP A 400 49.41 -33.18 -25.64
CA ASP A 400 50.55 -32.53 -24.97
C ASP A 400 51.22 -31.24 -25.52
N ASP A 401 51.29 -30.17 -24.69
CA ASP A 401 52.38 -29.99 -23.71
C ASP A 401 51.96 -29.01 -22.56
N ALA A 402 52.78 -28.85 -21.53
CA ALA A 402 52.47 -28.20 -20.24
C ALA A 402 53.06 -26.78 -20.05
N GLY A 403 52.72 -26.11 -18.93
CA GLY A 403 53.35 -24.81 -18.56
C GLY A 403 52.72 -24.06 -17.38
N ASP A 404 53.05 -24.50 -16.16
CA ASP A 404 52.99 -23.87 -14.81
C ASP A 404 52.54 -22.39 -14.63
N GLY A 405 51.91 -22.09 -13.48
CA GLY A 405 51.46 -20.74 -13.10
C GLY A 405 50.56 -20.68 -11.85
N ASP A 406 51.16 -20.75 -10.65
CA ASP A 406 50.47 -20.73 -9.35
C ASP A 406 49.74 -19.40 -9.02
N GLN A 407 48.73 -19.47 -8.13
CA GLN A 407 47.87 -18.36 -7.73
C GLN A 407 48.32 -17.72 -6.41
N SER A 408 48.14 -16.40 -6.24
CA SER A 408 47.33 -15.84 -5.12
C SER A 408 47.34 -14.31 -4.90
N ARG A 409 46.10 -13.80 -4.71
CA ARG A 409 45.65 -12.83 -3.66
C ARG A 409 45.87 -11.31 -3.79
N LEU A 410 44.85 -10.61 -3.24
CA LEU A 410 44.71 -9.18 -2.93
C LEU A 410 44.54 -8.22 -4.12
N SER A 411 43.69 -7.19 -4.07
CA SER A 411 42.52 -6.93 -3.20
C SER A 411 41.59 -5.87 -3.84
N ASN A 412 40.41 -5.64 -3.28
CA ASN A 412 39.46 -4.61 -3.72
C ASN A 412 40.08 -3.20 -3.72
N ASN A 413 39.94 -2.47 -4.83
CA ASN A 413 39.63 -1.05 -4.77
C ASN A 413 38.96 -0.57 -6.07
N SER A 414 37.75 0.01 -5.99
CA SER A 414 37.10 0.64 -7.13
C SER A 414 37.50 2.10 -7.19
N ALA A 415 38.35 2.46 -8.16
CA ALA A 415 38.90 3.80 -8.30
C ALA A 415 38.77 4.30 -9.75
N VAL A 416 37.55 4.67 -10.14
CA VAL A 416 37.34 5.43 -11.39
C VAL A 416 37.88 6.85 -11.19
N ARG A 417 39.07 7.13 -11.72
CA ARG A 417 39.57 8.50 -11.86
C ARG A 417 38.90 9.18 -13.04
N LEU A 418 38.33 10.35 -12.83
CA LEU A 418 38.04 11.28 -13.94
C LEU A 418 39.36 11.66 -14.61
N VAL A 419 39.38 11.66 -15.94
CA VAL A 419 40.45 12.28 -16.73
C VAL A 419 39.94 13.64 -17.20
N ALA A 420 40.35 14.71 -16.52
CA ALA A 420 40.30 16.05 -17.09
C ALA A 420 41.53 16.24 -17.98
N PHE A 421 41.33 16.72 -19.21
CA PHE A 421 42.42 17.13 -20.08
C PHE A 421 42.96 18.50 -19.62
N GLN A 422 44.27 18.56 -19.35
CA GLN A 422 45.05 19.80 -19.36
C GLN A 422 46.52 19.46 -19.64
N ASP A 423 47.17 20.28 -20.45
CA ASP A 423 48.46 19.99 -21.09
C ASP A 423 49.68 20.39 -20.24
N ASP A 424 50.80 19.69 -20.48
CA ASP A 424 52.19 19.99 -20.09
C ASP A 424 52.51 20.14 -18.57
N ASP A 425 53.73 19.96 -18.06
CA ASP A 425 55.04 19.73 -18.69
C ASP A 425 55.87 18.71 -17.84
N ALA A 426 57.06 18.32 -18.28
CA ALA A 426 57.85 17.21 -17.72
C ALA A 426 58.72 17.55 -16.48
N THR A 427 58.96 16.57 -15.60
CA THR A 427 60.31 15.99 -15.30
C THR A 427 60.31 14.96 -14.15
N THR A 428 61.32 14.08 -14.14
CA THR A 428 61.75 13.18 -13.04
C THR A 428 62.46 13.99 -11.92
N ASP A 429 62.67 13.53 -10.67
CA ASP A 429 63.50 12.35 -10.36
C ASP A 429 63.47 11.81 -8.89
N ASP A 430 63.95 10.56 -8.80
CA ASP A 430 64.56 9.70 -7.77
C ASP A 430 64.38 9.77 -6.20
N SER A 431 64.40 8.55 -5.63
CA SER A 431 65.11 8.08 -4.41
C SER A 431 64.56 8.20 -2.95
N ALA A 432 64.10 7.03 -2.45
CA ALA A 432 64.52 6.29 -1.24
C ALA A 432 64.96 6.97 0.10
N ALA A 433 64.45 6.45 1.24
CA ALA A 433 65.18 5.53 2.16
C ALA A 433 64.38 5.11 3.44
N ASN A 434 64.79 3.97 4.04
CA ASN A 434 64.64 3.43 5.42
C ASN A 434 63.82 4.22 6.49
N ASP A 435 63.10 3.58 7.43
CA ASP A 435 63.70 2.73 8.49
C ASP A 435 62.72 1.78 9.25
N ALA A 436 63.27 0.86 10.07
CA ALA A 436 62.55 -0.13 10.91
C ALA A 436 63.53 -0.84 11.90
N PRO A 437 63.13 -1.70 12.86
CA PRO A 437 61.90 -1.83 13.68
C PRO A 437 62.18 -1.97 15.21
N SER A 438 61.12 -2.09 16.05
CA SER A 438 61.12 -2.77 17.38
C SER A 438 59.67 -2.83 17.91
N GLY A 439 59.19 -3.79 18.72
CA GLY A 439 59.74 -5.04 19.27
C GLY A 439 58.80 -5.62 20.35
N ASP A 440 59.04 -6.87 20.78
CA ASP A 440 58.49 -7.57 21.99
C ASP A 440 56.95 -7.86 21.98
N ASP A 441 56.35 -8.87 22.63
CA ASP A 441 56.74 -10.23 23.13
C ASP A 441 55.41 -10.96 23.57
N ALA A 442 55.28 -12.27 23.79
CA ALA A 442 55.91 -13.51 23.28
C ALA A 442 55.17 -14.76 23.86
N ALA A 443 55.40 -15.95 23.27
CA ALA A 443 55.21 -17.30 23.85
C ALA A 443 53.75 -17.83 24.11
N ASP A 444 53.43 -19.14 24.04
CA ASP A 444 54.23 -20.33 23.66
C ASP A 444 53.38 -21.57 23.25
N ALA A 445 54.06 -22.59 22.68
CA ALA A 445 53.81 -24.07 22.71
C ALA A 445 52.38 -24.64 22.43
N ASP A 446 52.13 -25.40 21.35
CA ASP A 446 52.46 -26.85 21.09
C ASP A 446 51.41 -27.85 21.66
N ASP A 447 51.12 -29.04 21.11
CA ASP A 447 51.66 -29.79 19.95
C ASP A 447 50.52 -30.55 19.21
N ALA A 448 50.81 -31.25 18.10
CA ALA A 448 49.87 -31.89 17.19
C ALA A 448 49.69 -33.42 17.35
N THR A 449 48.63 -33.95 16.72
CA THR A 449 48.49 -35.25 15.99
C THR A 449 47.03 -35.34 15.49
N GLY A 450 46.66 -35.95 14.35
CA GLY A 450 47.18 -37.14 13.66
C GLY A 450 46.28 -38.35 14.02
N ASP A 451 45.64 -39.09 13.11
CA ASP A 451 45.71 -39.13 11.64
C ASP A 451 44.39 -39.68 11.01
N ALA A 452 44.43 -40.29 9.81
CA ALA A 452 43.31 -40.81 8.98
C ALA A 452 42.58 -42.08 9.56
N ASP A 453 41.64 -42.79 8.91
CA ASP A 453 41.35 -43.00 7.46
C ASP A 453 39.98 -43.69 7.17
N ASP A 454 39.62 -43.86 5.87
CA ASP A 454 38.64 -44.79 5.22
C ASP A 454 37.16 -44.86 5.71
N ALA A 455 36.10 -44.68 4.89
CA ALA A 455 35.54 -45.52 3.80
C ALA A 455 34.69 -46.73 4.25
N ALA A 456 33.66 -47.23 3.55
CA ALA A 456 32.81 -46.71 2.45
C ALA A 456 31.58 -47.66 2.23
N ALA A 457 30.59 -47.23 1.42
CA ALA A 457 29.58 -48.06 0.74
C ALA A 457 28.51 -48.80 1.63
N GLU A 458 27.35 -49.29 1.18
CA GLU A 458 26.58 -49.15 -0.09
C GLU A 458 25.10 -49.62 0.11
N THR A 459 24.16 -49.17 -0.75
CA THR A 459 22.87 -49.86 -1.11
C THR A 459 21.80 -50.15 0.01
N GLU A 460 20.50 -50.43 -0.24
CA GLU A 460 19.54 -50.16 -1.33
C GLU A 460 18.08 -50.40 -0.85
N LYS A 461 17.09 -49.66 -1.41
CA LYS A 461 15.67 -50.06 -1.67
C LYS A 461 14.76 -50.47 -0.46
N LYS A 462 13.41 -50.58 -0.57
CA LYS A 462 12.33 -49.91 -1.36
C LYS A 462 10.97 -50.49 -0.87
N ALA A 463 9.85 -49.77 -1.08
CA ALA A 463 8.43 -50.22 -1.02
C ALA A 463 7.83 -50.27 0.41
N ASP A 464 6.73 -49.56 0.70
CA ASP A 464 5.29 -49.86 0.46
C ASP A 464 4.75 -51.00 1.36
N ALA A 465 3.56 -50.92 1.99
CA ALA A 465 2.58 -49.84 2.22
C ALA A 465 1.49 -50.34 3.23
N VAL A 466 0.43 -49.54 3.46
CA VAL A 466 -0.90 -49.94 4.00
C VAL A 466 -1.06 -50.12 5.54
N ASP A 467 -1.52 -49.02 6.17
CA ASP A 467 -2.76 -48.90 6.98
C ASP A 467 -2.87 -49.39 8.46
N ASP A 468 -3.92 -48.85 9.09
CA ASP A 468 -4.72 -49.29 10.26
C ASP A 468 -4.27 -48.98 11.73
N THR A 469 -4.82 -47.86 12.21
CA THR A 469 -5.38 -47.51 13.55
C THR A 469 -4.73 -47.83 14.91
N LYS A 470 -5.12 -46.98 15.89
CA LYS A 470 -5.03 -47.10 17.37
C LYS A 470 -3.65 -46.91 18.03
N THR A 471 -3.53 -46.63 19.33
CA THR A 471 -4.32 -45.89 20.36
C THR A 471 -3.46 -45.93 21.64
N ASP A 472 -3.42 -44.83 22.40
CA ASP A 472 -2.98 -44.67 23.80
C ASP A 472 -1.76 -45.44 24.34
N SER A 473 -0.76 -44.63 24.71
CA SER A 473 0.13 -44.76 25.85
C SER A 473 -0.40 -45.57 27.05
N ALA A 474 0.45 -46.40 27.68
CA ALA A 474 1.24 -45.98 28.85
C ALA A 474 1.96 -47.15 29.57
N ASP A 475 3.27 -47.00 29.83
CA ASP A 475 4.10 -47.72 30.83
C ASP A 475 5.51 -47.06 30.82
N ASP A 476 6.31 -46.98 31.89
CA ASP A 476 6.09 -47.23 33.32
C ASP A 476 7.03 -46.30 34.16
N ALA A 477 6.90 -46.34 35.49
CA ALA A 477 7.35 -45.39 36.48
C ALA A 477 8.83 -45.46 36.95
N LYS A 478 9.21 -44.44 37.73
CA LYS A 478 10.03 -44.50 38.98
C LYS A 478 10.04 -43.11 39.65
N ALA A 479 10.19 -42.91 40.95
CA ALA A 479 10.16 -43.73 42.18
C ALA A 479 9.77 -42.77 43.35
N ASP A 480 9.69 -43.08 44.65
CA ASP A 480 9.99 -44.26 45.47
C ASP A 480 9.09 -44.23 46.74
N GLY A 481 9.04 -45.28 47.57
CA GLY A 481 8.06 -45.41 48.67
C GLY A 481 8.62 -45.47 50.10
N ALA A 482 7.83 -45.02 51.08
CA ALA A 482 8.17 -45.09 52.52
C ALA A 482 6.95 -45.39 53.44
N LYS A 483 6.49 -46.65 53.37
CA LYS A 483 5.79 -47.50 54.38
C LYS A 483 4.85 -46.89 55.46
N VAL A 484 3.68 -47.53 55.60
CA VAL A 484 2.65 -47.37 56.65
C VAL A 484 2.95 -48.20 57.92
N ASP A 485 2.40 -47.76 59.07
CA ASP A 485 1.99 -48.63 60.18
C ASP A 485 0.60 -48.17 60.72
N GLU A 486 -0.15 -49.07 61.37
CA GLU A 486 -1.63 -49.03 61.50
C GLU A 486 -2.12 -49.22 62.98
N PRO A 487 -3.43 -49.30 63.31
CA PRO A 487 -4.21 -48.16 63.85
C PRO A 487 -4.77 -48.37 65.29
N LYS A 488 -5.35 -47.30 65.89
CA LYS A 488 -6.78 -47.27 66.31
C LYS A 488 -7.28 -45.99 66.99
N ASP A 489 -8.57 -45.71 66.72
CA ASP A 489 -9.62 -45.10 67.55
C ASP A 489 -9.23 -44.05 68.61
N ASP A 490 -9.65 -42.80 68.38
CA ASP A 490 -10.75 -42.25 69.18
C ASP A 490 -11.58 -41.26 68.32
N ALA A 491 -12.88 -41.12 68.60
CA ALA A 491 -13.83 -40.51 67.66
C ALA A 491 -14.33 -39.12 68.09
N LYS A 492 -14.46 -38.22 67.10
CA LYS A 492 -15.54 -37.22 67.09
C LYS A 492 -15.81 -36.62 65.71
N GLU A 493 -17.09 -36.48 65.42
CA GLU A 493 -17.61 -35.75 64.27
C GLU A 493 -17.47 -34.23 64.50
N ASP A 494 -17.17 -33.49 63.44
CA ASP A 494 -18.07 -32.44 62.99
C ASP A 494 -17.97 -32.35 61.46
N THR A 495 -19.06 -32.03 60.76
CA THR A 495 -19.17 -32.31 59.32
C THR A 495 -18.51 -31.25 58.44
N ALA A 496 -17.64 -31.69 57.53
CA ALA A 496 -17.35 -30.92 56.32
C ALA A 496 -18.64 -30.84 55.50
N LYS A 497 -18.94 -29.64 54.98
CA LYS A 497 -20.04 -29.45 54.02
C LYS A 497 -19.55 -29.71 52.61
N ASP A 498 -20.41 -30.31 51.80
CA ASP A 498 -20.41 -30.02 50.37
C ASP A 498 -20.81 -28.54 50.20
N ASP A 499 -19.89 -27.72 49.70
CA ASP A 499 -20.25 -26.49 49.00
C ASP A 499 -20.32 -26.84 47.51
N GLU A 500 -21.52 -27.19 47.04
CA GLU A 500 -21.80 -27.46 45.63
C GLU A 500 -21.41 -26.23 44.77
N PRO A 501 -20.85 -26.42 43.56
CA PRO A 501 -20.44 -25.31 42.71
C PRO A 501 -21.63 -24.41 42.39
N LYS A 502 -21.50 -23.11 42.63
CA LYS A 502 -22.57 -22.14 42.38
C LYS A 502 -22.81 -22.01 40.88
N VAL A 503 -23.96 -22.52 40.44
CA VAL A 503 -24.40 -22.47 39.05
C VAL A 503 -25.18 -21.18 38.79
N GLN A 504 -25.05 -20.61 37.59
CA GLN A 504 -25.93 -19.54 37.11
C GLN A 504 -27.41 -20.00 37.12
N SER A 505 -28.36 -19.11 37.46
CA SER A 505 -29.75 -19.53 37.62
C SER A 505 -30.47 -19.69 36.28
N PHE A 506 -31.55 -20.49 36.27
CA PHE A 506 -32.32 -20.76 35.05
C PHE A 506 -32.77 -19.47 34.35
N GLU A 507 -33.25 -18.47 35.10
CA GLU A 507 -33.73 -17.21 34.53
C GLU A 507 -32.59 -16.40 33.88
N ASP A 508 -31.37 -16.47 34.44
CA ASP A 508 -30.20 -15.74 33.92
C ASP A 508 -29.72 -16.32 32.57
N VAL A 509 -29.74 -17.66 32.42
CA VAL A 509 -29.25 -18.35 31.21
C VAL A 509 -30.36 -18.87 30.29
N ARG A 510 -31.64 -18.65 30.62
CA ARG A 510 -32.81 -19.16 29.87
C ARG A 510 -32.69 -18.91 28.37
N GLN A 511 -32.35 -17.67 28.00
CA GLN A 511 -32.19 -17.26 26.61
C GLN A 511 -30.99 -17.96 25.95
N GLN A 512 -29.83 -17.97 26.60
CA GLN A 512 -28.62 -18.63 26.10
C GLN A 512 -28.82 -20.14 25.86
N VAL A 513 -29.54 -20.82 26.75
CA VAL A 513 -29.92 -22.24 26.58
C VAL A 513 -30.86 -22.40 25.38
N ALA A 514 -31.94 -21.60 25.32
CA ALA A 514 -32.92 -21.68 24.23
C ALA A 514 -32.31 -21.39 22.84
N GLU A 515 -31.50 -20.33 22.72
CA GLU A 515 -30.78 -20.00 21.49
C GLU A 515 -29.85 -21.14 21.07
N SER A 516 -28.99 -21.61 21.98
CA SER A 516 -28.03 -22.68 21.67
C SER A 516 -28.66 -24.05 21.39
N MET A 517 -29.91 -24.29 21.81
CA MET A 517 -30.69 -25.46 21.37
C MET A 517 -31.08 -25.38 19.88
N VAL A 518 -31.33 -24.18 19.35
CA VAL A 518 -31.83 -24.00 17.98
C VAL A 518 -30.80 -23.50 16.98
N SER A 519 -29.67 -22.91 17.40
CA SER A 519 -28.68 -22.28 16.51
C SER A 519 -28.25 -23.14 15.31
N ILE A 520 -28.09 -24.45 15.49
CA ILE A 520 -27.72 -25.38 14.41
C ILE A 520 -28.85 -25.51 13.37
N GLU A 521 -30.09 -25.61 13.84
CA GLU A 521 -31.29 -25.77 13.02
C GLU A 521 -31.75 -24.45 12.37
N ALA A 522 -31.53 -23.33 13.07
CA ALA A 522 -31.69 -21.97 12.53
C ALA A 522 -30.66 -21.70 11.41
N GLY A 523 -29.39 -22.07 11.63
CA GLY A 523 -28.34 -21.98 10.61
C GLY A 523 -28.66 -22.81 9.37
N ARG A 524 -29.03 -24.09 9.54
CA ARG A 524 -29.46 -24.96 8.43
C ARG A 524 -30.62 -24.37 7.62
N LYS A 525 -31.60 -23.73 8.29
CA LYS A 525 -32.73 -23.05 7.61
C LYS A 525 -32.30 -21.79 6.87
N LEU A 526 -31.34 -21.04 7.41
CA LEU A 526 -30.74 -19.88 6.76
C LEU A 526 -29.97 -20.31 5.51
N ASP A 527 -29.10 -21.32 5.61
CA ASP A 527 -28.34 -21.86 4.47
C ASP A 527 -29.26 -22.39 3.37
N GLU A 528 -30.34 -23.09 3.73
CA GLU A 528 -31.36 -23.53 2.78
C GLU A 528 -32.10 -22.36 2.10
N ALA A 529 -32.39 -21.28 2.83
CA ALA A 529 -33.02 -20.09 2.28
C ALA A 529 -32.10 -19.41 1.25
N LEU A 530 -30.84 -19.15 1.62
CA LEU A 530 -29.85 -18.52 0.74
C LEU A 530 -29.53 -19.40 -0.48
N THR A 531 -29.46 -20.73 -0.31
CA THR A 531 -29.24 -21.69 -1.40
C THR A 531 -30.36 -21.63 -2.44
N LYS A 532 -31.63 -21.56 -2.00
CA LYS A 532 -32.80 -21.44 -2.89
C LYS A 532 -32.76 -20.13 -3.69
N VAL A 533 -32.54 -19.00 -3.02
CA VAL A 533 -32.40 -17.67 -3.63
C VAL A 533 -31.26 -17.62 -4.64
N THR A 534 -30.07 -18.05 -4.23
CA THR A 534 -28.87 -18.08 -5.09
C THR A 534 -29.11 -18.94 -6.33
N SER A 535 -29.81 -20.07 -6.19
CA SER A 535 -30.17 -20.93 -7.31
C SER A 535 -31.13 -20.24 -8.29
N SER A 536 -32.15 -19.53 -7.79
CA SER A 536 -33.07 -18.75 -8.62
C SER A 536 -32.36 -17.60 -9.37
N MET A 537 -31.45 -16.89 -8.71
CA MET A 537 -30.65 -15.82 -9.32
C MET A 537 -29.65 -16.38 -10.35
N ARG A 538 -28.94 -17.47 -10.05
CA ARG A 538 -28.01 -18.14 -10.97
C ARG A 538 -28.74 -18.72 -12.20
N LEU A 539 -29.97 -19.22 -12.03
CA LEU A 539 -30.81 -19.67 -13.15
C LEU A 539 -31.20 -18.51 -14.08
N TYR A 540 -31.44 -17.31 -13.54
CA TYR A 540 -31.67 -16.12 -14.35
C TYR A 540 -30.40 -15.66 -15.08
N PHE A 541 -29.29 -15.53 -14.36
CA PHE A 541 -27.97 -15.15 -14.92
C PHE A 541 -27.60 -16.03 -16.13
N ASN A 542 -27.62 -17.34 -15.95
CA ASN A 542 -27.27 -18.30 -17.00
C ASN A 542 -28.18 -18.18 -18.24
N LYS A 543 -29.47 -17.91 -18.05
CA LYS A 543 -30.41 -17.69 -19.17
C LYS A 543 -30.19 -16.33 -19.84
N ASN A 544 -29.83 -15.29 -19.07
CA ASN A 544 -29.59 -13.95 -19.60
C ASN A 544 -28.31 -13.91 -20.45
N ALA A 545 -27.26 -14.61 -20.03
CA ALA A 545 -26.05 -14.80 -20.84
C ALA A 545 -26.34 -15.52 -22.17
N ILE A 546 -27.21 -16.55 -22.17
CA ILE A 546 -27.64 -17.23 -23.40
C ILE A 546 -28.47 -16.30 -24.30
N TYR A 547 -29.41 -15.53 -23.73
CA TYR A 547 -30.25 -14.58 -24.46
C TYR A 547 -29.44 -13.45 -25.11
N GLU A 548 -28.53 -12.82 -24.38
CA GLU A 548 -27.66 -11.77 -24.93
C GLU A 548 -26.68 -12.32 -25.98
N SER A 549 -26.19 -13.56 -25.80
CA SER A 549 -25.40 -14.26 -26.82
C SER A 549 -26.19 -14.52 -28.11
N ASP A 550 -27.40 -15.09 -28.02
CA ASP A 550 -28.31 -15.28 -29.15
C ASP A 550 -28.62 -13.95 -29.87
N LYS A 551 -28.92 -12.91 -29.10
CA LYS A 551 -29.19 -11.54 -29.58
C LYS A 551 -27.98 -10.95 -30.32
N SER A 552 -26.77 -11.13 -29.82
CA SER A 552 -25.54 -10.65 -30.47
C SER A 552 -25.26 -11.30 -31.83
N ILE A 553 -25.69 -12.56 -32.03
CA ILE A 553 -25.61 -13.26 -33.32
C ILE A 553 -26.87 -13.10 -34.19
N GLY A 554 -27.81 -12.23 -33.80
CA GLY A 554 -29.04 -11.95 -34.55
C GLY A 554 -30.09 -13.07 -34.51
N LYS A 555 -30.02 -13.97 -33.52
CA LYS A 555 -30.98 -15.07 -33.32
C LYS A 555 -32.11 -14.63 -32.40
N GLU A 556 -33.35 -14.71 -32.88
CA GLU A 556 -34.53 -14.48 -32.04
C GLU A 556 -34.60 -15.52 -30.91
N SER A 557 -34.75 -15.04 -29.68
CA SER A 557 -34.95 -15.81 -28.46
C SER A 557 -35.83 -15.01 -27.49
N GLU A 558 -36.55 -15.70 -26.60
CA GLU A 558 -37.41 -15.03 -25.63
C GLU A 558 -36.58 -14.50 -24.43
N PRO A 559 -36.77 -13.24 -23.99
CA PRO A 559 -36.03 -12.69 -22.86
C PRO A 559 -36.40 -13.42 -21.57
N PRO A 560 -35.42 -13.77 -20.71
CA PRO A 560 -35.70 -14.49 -19.47
C PRO A 560 -36.48 -13.61 -18.48
N VAL A 561 -37.46 -14.21 -17.81
CA VAL A 561 -38.20 -13.56 -16.73
C VAL A 561 -37.30 -13.43 -15.50
N LYS A 562 -37.06 -12.19 -15.06
CA LYS A 562 -36.32 -11.89 -13.83
C LYS A 562 -37.11 -12.39 -12.60
N PRO A 563 -36.48 -13.09 -11.64
CA PRO A 563 -37.15 -13.52 -10.41
C PRO A 563 -37.53 -12.33 -9.53
N ASP A 564 -38.71 -12.38 -8.91
CA ASP A 564 -39.12 -11.41 -7.91
C ASP A 564 -38.42 -11.71 -6.57
N LEU A 565 -37.29 -11.05 -6.35
CA LEU A 565 -36.51 -11.13 -5.12
C LEU A 565 -37.30 -10.70 -3.88
N LYS A 566 -38.30 -9.81 -4.02
CA LYS A 566 -39.16 -9.34 -2.93
C LYS A 566 -40.25 -10.37 -2.58
N ALA A 567 -40.63 -11.23 -3.52
CA ALA A 567 -41.45 -12.41 -3.25
C ALA A 567 -40.62 -13.51 -2.58
N LEU A 568 -39.44 -13.85 -3.13
CA LEU A 568 -38.53 -14.86 -2.56
C LEU A 568 -38.11 -14.52 -1.12
N ALA A 569 -37.83 -13.24 -0.84
CA ALA A 569 -37.52 -12.77 0.50
C ALA A 569 -38.64 -13.08 1.50
N LYS A 570 -39.90 -12.81 1.12
CA LYS A 570 -41.08 -13.14 1.95
C LYS A 570 -41.30 -14.65 2.11
N GLU A 571 -41.04 -15.43 1.06
CA GLU A 571 -41.21 -16.88 1.09
C GLU A 571 -40.24 -17.57 2.04
N HIS A 572 -39.00 -17.07 2.14
CA HIS A 572 -37.95 -17.68 2.95
C HIS A 572 -37.64 -16.93 4.25
N GLY A 573 -38.31 -15.81 4.51
CA GLY A 573 -38.11 -14.99 5.72
C GLY A 573 -36.74 -14.33 5.75
N LEU A 574 -36.42 -13.66 4.64
CA LEU A 574 -35.27 -12.79 4.42
C LEU A 574 -35.77 -11.35 4.24
N GLU A 575 -34.90 -10.37 4.44
CA GLU A 575 -35.18 -8.98 4.07
C GLU A 575 -34.76 -8.72 2.61
N TYR A 576 -35.51 -7.88 1.88
CA TYR A 576 -35.17 -7.46 0.51
C TYR A 576 -34.87 -5.97 0.48
N ALA A 577 -33.74 -5.62 -0.13
CA ALA A 577 -33.34 -4.24 -0.38
C ALA A 577 -32.96 -4.00 -1.84
N LYS A 578 -33.10 -2.75 -2.27
CA LYS A 578 -32.57 -2.22 -3.52
C LYS A 578 -31.88 -0.89 -3.22
N ILE A 579 -30.63 -0.77 -3.62
CA ILE A 579 -29.75 0.36 -3.31
C ILE A 579 -29.11 0.91 -4.59
N GLY A 580 -28.67 2.17 -4.53
CA GLY A 580 -27.96 2.85 -5.61
C GLY A 580 -28.85 3.57 -6.65
N PRO A 581 -28.21 4.18 -7.67
CA PRO A 581 -26.79 4.05 -8.02
C PRO A 581 -25.84 4.58 -6.93
N HIS A 582 -24.82 3.79 -6.57
CA HIS A 582 -23.67 4.19 -5.76
C HIS A 582 -22.39 4.10 -6.58
N ASP A 583 -21.35 4.79 -6.15
CA ASP A 583 -19.94 4.56 -6.54
C ASP A 583 -19.17 3.85 -5.40
N LEU A 584 -17.85 3.70 -5.55
CA LEU A 584 -16.95 3.11 -4.55
C LEU A 584 -16.87 3.88 -3.21
N LEU A 585 -17.32 5.14 -3.16
CA LEU A 585 -17.27 5.97 -1.95
C LEU A 585 -18.62 5.93 -1.22
N SER A 586 -19.69 6.29 -1.91
CA SER A 586 -21.07 6.35 -1.39
C SER A 586 -21.67 4.99 -1.04
N ILE A 587 -21.11 3.88 -1.54
CA ILE A 587 -21.54 2.54 -1.13
C ILE A 587 -21.10 2.19 0.30
N ARG A 588 -20.12 2.91 0.87
CA ARG A 588 -19.56 2.63 2.21
C ARG A 588 -20.55 2.93 3.34
N ASP A 589 -21.53 3.79 3.08
CA ASP A 589 -22.62 4.09 4.01
C ASP A 589 -23.68 2.98 4.06
N GLU A 590 -23.72 2.10 3.06
CA GLU A 590 -24.65 0.96 3.00
C GLU A 590 -24.15 -0.23 3.84
N PRO A 591 -24.98 -0.86 4.70
CA PRO A 591 -24.55 -1.92 5.61
C PRO A 591 -23.86 -3.13 4.95
N ILE A 592 -24.22 -3.43 3.70
CA ILE A 592 -23.65 -4.55 2.92
C ILE A 592 -22.16 -4.35 2.59
N SER A 593 -21.64 -3.11 2.61
CA SER A 593 -20.23 -2.81 2.32
C SER A 593 -19.25 -3.44 3.31
N ASN A 594 -19.68 -3.70 4.55
CA ASN A 594 -18.90 -4.38 5.59
C ASN A 594 -18.83 -5.90 5.42
N SER A 595 -19.55 -6.46 4.44
CA SER A 595 -19.55 -7.90 4.17
C SER A 595 -18.35 -8.33 3.30
N VAL A 596 -17.89 -9.56 3.52
CA VAL A 596 -16.79 -10.21 2.78
C VAL A 596 -17.28 -11.47 2.08
N GLU A 597 -16.57 -11.95 1.06
CA GLU A 597 -16.87 -13.26 0.47
C GLU A 597 -16.73 -14.38 1.51
N MET A 598 -17.68 -15.32 1.51
CA MET A 598 -17.64 -16.52 2.33
C MET A 598 -16.60 -17.49 1.75
N GLY A 599 -15.37 -17.41 2.24
CA GLY A 599 -14.28 -18.32 1.85
C GLY A 599 -14.45 -19.75 2.37
N PHE A 600 -13.53 -20.63 1.97
CA PHE A 600 -13.61 -22.08 2.24
C PHE A 600 -13.41 -22.47 3.71
N SER A 601 -12.98 -21.55 4.58
CA SER A 601 -12.77 -21.80 6.01
C SER A 601 -13.13 -20.59 6.87
N LEU A 602 -13.41 -20.82 8.16
CA LEU A 602 -13.73 -19.75 9.14
C LEU A 602 -12.57 -18.78 9.41
N GLN A 603 -11.34 -19.15 9.06
CA GLN A 603 -10.16 -18.28 9.11
C GLN A 603 -9.97 -17.47 7.82
N GLU A 604 -10.29 -18.05 6.65
CA GLU A 604 -10.04 -17.43 5.35
C GLU A 604 -11.25 -16.64 4.87
N ARG A 605 -11.24 -15.33 5.15
CA ARG A 605 -12.18 -14.38 4.55
C ARG A 605 -11.69 -14.03 3.14
N GLY A 606 -12.58 -14.13 2.16
CA GLY A 606 -12.28 -13.65 0.80
C GLY A 606 -12.36 -12.12 0.71
N PRO A 607 -12.36 -11.56 -0.52
CA PRO A 607 -12.36 -10.11 -0.72
C PRO A 607 -13.60 -9.42 -0.10
N PRO A 608 -13.52 -8.12 0.22
CA PRO A 608 -14.67 -7.30 0.58
C PRO A 608 -15.71 -7.19 -0.56
N PHE A 609 -16.98 -7.00 -0.19
CA PHE A 609 -18.10 -6.79 -1.13
C PHE A 609 -17.81 -5.69 -2.17
N THR A 610 -17.27 -4.56 -1.73
CA THR A 610 -16.92 -3.42 -2.60
C THR A 610 -15.81 -3.75 -3.60
N VAL A 611 -14.84 -4.57 -3.20
CA VAL A 611 -13.74 -5.00 -4.07
C VAL A 611 -14.25 -5.88 -5.21
N MET A 612 -15.16 -6.82 -4.94
CA MET A 612 -15.74 -7.68 -5.99
C MET A 612 -16.69 -6.91 -6.92
N MET A 613 -17.50 -5.99 -6.38
CA MET A 613 -18.48 -5.26 -7.18
C MET A 613 -17.86 -4.22 -8.14
N TYR A 614 -16.64 -3.74 -7.87
CA TYR A 614 -15.90 -2.77 -8.68
C TYR A 614 -14.53 -3.30 -9.15
N GLY A 615 -14.32 -4.62 -9.17
CA GLY A 615 -13.12 -5.25 -9.75
C GLY A 615 -11.77 -4.74 -9.20
N LEU A 616 -11.68 -4.45 -7.90
CA LEU A 616 -10.49 -3.81 -7.34
C LEU A 616 -9.36 -4.81 -7.03
N PRO A 617 -8.09 -4.37 -7.02
CA PRO A 617 -6.98 -5.21 -6.57
C PRO A 617 -7.07 -5.50 -5.05
N TYR A 618 -6.83 -6.76 -4.68
CA TYR A 618 -6.85 -7.24 -3.29
C TYR A 618 -5.68 -8.17 -3.02
N GLN A 619 -4.93 -7.91 -1.94
CA GLN A 619 -3.71 -8.67 -1.57
C GLN A 619 -2.68 -8.81 -2.72
N GLY A 620 -2.64 -7.84 -3.64
CA GLY A 620 -1.74 -7.85 -4.81
C GLY A 620 -2.24 -8.67 -6.02
N GLN A 621 -3.48 -9.19 -5.98
CA GLN A 621 -4.13 -9.85 -7.11
C GLN A 621 -5.32 -9.02 -7.61
N GLN A 622 -5.53 -9.02 -8.92
CA GLN A 622 -6.67 -8.35 -9.54
C GLN A 622 -7.94 -9.20 -9.37
N VAL A 623 -8.97 -8.66 -8.72
CA VAL A 623 -10.27 -9.32 -8.60
C VAL A 623 -11.10 -9.01 -9.85
N PRO A 624 -11.66 -10.01 -10.55
CA PRO A 624 -12.57 -9.75 -11.67
C PRO A 624 -13.83 -9.02 -11.20
N GLU A 625 -14.29 -8.05 -11.99
CA GLU A 625 -15.50 -7.28 -11.71
C GLU A 625 -16.77 -8.16 -11.75
N GLN A 626 -17.68 -7.97 -10.79
CA GLN A 626 -18.92 -8.73 -10.70
C GLN A 626 -19.94 -8.31 -11.78
N GLN A 627 -20.03 -9.13 -12.83
CA GLN A 627 -20.95 -8.96 -13.96
C GLN A 627 -22.43 -8.74 -13.57
N LEU A 628 -23.14 -7.99 -14.40
CA LEU A 628 -24.58 -7.77 -14.27
C LEU A 628 -25.38 -9.07 -14.10
N PHE A 629 -26.21 -9.09 -13.06
CA PHE A 629 -27.04 -10.20 -12.60
C PHE A 629 -26.26 -11.48 -12.18
N SER A 630 -24.94 -11.43 -12.04
CA SER A 630 -24.19 -12.53 -11.42
C SER A 630 -24.45 -12.53 -9.91
N PRO A 631 -24.93 -13.64 -9.31
CA PRO A 631 -25.21 -13.70 -7.88
C PRO A 631 -23.93 -13.87 -7.05
N LEU A 632 -23.78 -13.02 -6.04
CA LEU A 632 -22.68 -13.03 -5.07
C LEU A 632 -23.21 -13.28 -3.65
N GLY A 633 -22.57 -14.21 -2.93
CA GLY A 633 -22.84 -14.48 -1.51
C GLY A 633 -21.75 -13.87 -0.63
N THR A 634 -22.14 -13.02 0.33
CA THR A 634 -21.21 -12.38 1.28
C THR A 634 -21.73 -12.46 2.71
N VAL A 635 -20.84 -12.29 3.69
CA VAL A 635 -21.17 -12.32 5.12
C VAL A 635 -20.56 -11.14 5.86
N ASP A 636 -21.34 -10.53 6.75
CA ASP A 636 -20.87 -9.67 7.82
C ASP A 636 -20.91 -10.47 9.13
N VAL A 637 -19.72 -10.87 9.58
CA VAL A 637 -19.52 -11.68 10.79
C VAL A 637 -19.78 -10.86 12.07
N GLN A 638 -19.66 -9.52 12.02
CA GLN A 638 -19.88 -8.66 13.19
C GLN A 638 -21.37 -8.44 13.45
N SER A 639 -22.18 -8.21 12.42
CA SER A 639 -23.65 -8.11 12.56
C SER A 639 -24.39 -9.46 12.46
N ARG A 640 -23.67 -10.57 12.23
CA ARG A 640 -24.22 -11.93 11.99
C ARG A 640 -25.19 -11.98 10.79
N ARG A 641 -24.91 -11.20 9.75
CA ARG A 641 -25.75 -11.10 8.55
C ARG A 641 -25.11 -11.77 7.36
N SER A 642 -25.91 -12.52 6.62
CA SER A 642 -25.53 -13.13 5.34
C SER A 642 -26.33 -12.49 4.21
N TYR A 643 -25.67 -12.17 3.11
CA TYR A 643 -26.26 -11.47 1.96
C TYR A 643 -26.15 -12.33 0.71
N VAL A 644 -27.20 -12.33 -0.12
CA VAL A 644 -27.12 -12.78 -1.52
C VAL A 644 -27.54 -11.61 -2.40
N SER A 645 -26.63 -11.18 -3.26
CA SER A 645 -26.69 -9.89 -3.96
C SER A 645 -26.38 -10.04 -5.45
N TRP A 646 -26.75 -9.05 -6.24
CA TRP A 646 -26.25 -8.89 -7.61
C TRP A 646 -26.22 -7.43 -8.05
N LYS A 647 -25.37 -7.14 -9.03
CA LYS A 647 -25.40 -5.88 -9.77
C LYS A 647 -26.58 -5.90 -10.76
N THR A 648 -27.36 -4.82 -10.85
CA THR A 648 -28.61 -4.77 -11.65
C THR A 648 -28.67 -3.66 -12.69
N ALA A 649 -27.81 -2.66 -12.56
CA ALA A 649 -27.50 -1.66 -13.57
C ALA A 649 -26.08 -1.14 -13.32
N GLU A 650 -25.44 -0.69 -14.39
CA GLU A 650 -24.06 -0.21 -14.47
C GLU A 650 -24.07 1.13 -15.22
N LYS A 651 -23.19 2.05 -14.84
CA LYS A 651 -22.73 3.16 -15.69
C LYS A 651 -21.24 3.31 -15.46
N ALA A 652 -20.43 3.02 -16.49
CA ALA A 652 -18.98 3.19 -16.46
C ALA A 652 -18.59 4.65 -16.13
N ALA A 653 -17.36 4.83 -15.65
CA ALA A 653 -16.78 6.15 -15.44
C ALA A 653 -16.75 6.96 -16.76
N TYR A 654 -17.03 8.25 -16.70
CA TYR A 654 -17.02 9.11 -17.90
C TYR A 654 -16.67 10.57 -17.59
N THR A 655 -16.07 11.23 -18.56
CA THR A 655 -15.88 12.68 -18.57
C THR A 655 -17.19 13.36 -18.99
N PRO A 656 -17.84 14.17 -18.12
CA PRO A 656 -19.07 14.86 -18.48
C PRO A 656 -18.79 15.99 -19.48
N GLU A 657 -19.72 16.29 -20.39
CA GLU A 657 -19.60 17.48 -21.22
C GLU A 657 -19.67 18.76 -20.36
N LEU A 658 -19.01 19.84 -20.80
CA LEU A 658 -19.09 21.15 -20.13
C LEU A 658 -20.54 21.64 -19.93
N THR A 659 -21.46 21.27 -20.80
CA THR A 659 -22.91 21.53 -20.70
C THR A 659 -23.59 20.77 -19.54
N GLU A 660 -23.06 19.63 -19.12
CA GLU A 660 -23.54 18.83 -17.98
C GLU A 660 -22.99 19.37 -16.65
N CYS A 661 -21.71 19.78 -16.60
CA CYS A 661 -21.04 20.20 -15.36
C CYS A 661 -20.83 21.73 -15.19
N ARG A 662 -21.36 22.60 -16.08
CA ARG A 662 -21.08 24.05 -16.06
C ARG A 662 -21.26 24.73 -14.70
N GLU A 663 -22.29 24.33 -13.94
CA GLU A 663 -22.56 24.90 -12.61
C GLU A 663 -21.51 24.48 -11.56
N GLU A 664 -20.94 23.28 -11.70
CA GLU A 664 -19.83 22.79 -10.87
C GLU A 664 -18.52 23.53 -11.23
N VAL A 665 -18.27 23.77 -12.52
CA VAL A 665 -17.11 24.55 -12.99
C VAL A 665 -17.17 26.00 -12.51
N VAL A 666 -18.33 26.66 -12.62
CA VAL A 666 -18.55 28.01 -12.08
C VAL A 666 -18.40 28.03 -10.55
N LYS A 667 -18.88 27.00 -9.85
CA LYS A 667 -18.66 26.85 -8.41
C LYS A 667 -17.18 26.67 -8.06
N ALA A 668 -16.41 25.93 -8.86
CA ALA A 668 -14.97 25.76 -8.66
C ALA A 668 -14.22 27.09 -8.76
N ILE A 669 -14.42 27.85 -9.84
CA ILE A 669 -13.85 29.20 -10.03
C ILE A 669 -14.20 30.11 -8.84
N ARG A 670 -15.47 30.13 -8.42
CA ARG A 670 -15.90 30.93 -7.26
C ARG A 670 -15.38 30.40 -5.92
N THR A 671 -14.95 29.15 -5.83
CA THR A 671 -14.30 28.63 -4.62
C THR A 671 -12.83 29.06 -4.60
N GLU A 672 -12.16 29.09 -5.76
CA GLU A 672 -10.81 29.62 -5.95
C GLU A 672 -10.73 31.12 -5.63
N GLU A 673 -11.60 31.96 -6.22
CA GLU A 673 -11.69 33.38 -5.87
C GLU A 673 -11.97 33.61 -4.36
N ALA A 674 -12.78 32.74 -3.74
CA ALA A 674 -13.06 32.83 -2.32
C ALA A 674 -11.87 32.42 -1.44
N ARG A 675 -10.97 31.53 -1.91
CA ARG A 675 -9.71 31.18 -1.23
C ARG A 675 -8.74 32.36 -1.23
N ASP A 676 -8.58 33.03 -2.37
CA ASP A 676 -7.76 34.24 -2.48
C ASP A 676 -8.26 35.34 -1.55
N LEU A 677 -9.57 35.60 -1.54
CA LEU A 677 -10.18 36.58 -0.64
C LEU A 677 -10.01 36.20 0.85
N ALA A 678 -10.15 34.91 1.20
CA ALA A 678 -9.93 34.43 2.56
C ALA A 678 -8.46 34.51 3.00
N ARG A 679 -7.51 34.20 2.10
CA ARG A 679 -6.06 34.27 2.37
C ARG A 679 -5.60 35.72 2.50
N ALA A 680 -6.01 36.59 1.58
CA ALA A 680 -5.79 38.03 1.68
C ALA A 680 -6.36 38.61 2.99
N ALA A 681 -7.56 38.22 3.40
CA ALA A 681 -8.14 38.66 4.68
C ALA A 681 -7.39 38.13 5.91
N ALA A 682 -6.81 36.92 5.84
CA ALA A 682 -5.96 36.36 6.90
C ALA A 682 -4.64 37.13 7.03
N ASP A 683 -3.96 37.41 5.92
CA ASP A 683 -2.74 38.23 5.89
C ASP A 683 -3.01 39.66 6.39
N ASP A 684 -4.14 40.24 6.01
CA ASP A 684 -4.56 41.57 6.44
C ASP A 684 -4.90 41.63 7.95
N LEU A 685 -5.30 40.51 8.57
CA LEU A 685 -5.44 40.37 10.03
C LEU A 685 -4.08 40.21 10.74
N VAL A 686 -3.17 39.41 10.18
CA VAL A 686 -1.80 39.26 10.71
C VAL A 686 -1.06 40.59 10.70
N ALA A 687 -1.13 41.33 9.59
CA ALA A 687 -0.53 42.66 9.45
C ALA A 687 -1.09 43.67 10.49
N LYS A 688 -2.39 43.61 10.80
CA LYS A 688 -3.01 44.43 11.86
C LYS A 688 -2.52 44.05 13.26
N ALA A 689 -2.47 42.75 13.57
CA ALA A 689 -1.99 42.26 14.86
C ALA A 689 -0.53 42.66 15.13
N GLN A 690 0.36 42.39 14.16
CA GLN A 690 1.78 42.74 14.24
C GLN A 690 2.00 44.26 14.39
N LYS A 691 1.27 45.08 13.61
CA LYS A 691 1.41 46.54 13.61
C LYS A 691 0.92 47.21 14.89
N ASP A 692 -0.21 46.74 15.43
CA ASP A 692 -0.80 47.30 16.65
C ASP A 692 -0.21 46.70 17.94
N GLY A 693 0.64 45.67 17.84
CA GLY A 693 1.19 44.94 18.99
C GLY A 693 0.13 44.12 19.74
N LYS A 694 -0.93 43.71 19.03
CA LYS A 694 -2.12 43.05 19.57
C LYS A 694 -2.00 41.53 19.51
N THR A 695 -2.76 40.84 20.36
CA THR A 695 -2.91 39.38 20.25
C THR A 695 -3.84 39.02 19.09
N LEU A 696 -3.79 37.75 18.66
CA LEU A 696 -4.75 37.22 17.69
C LEU A 696 -6.21 37.40 18.17
N GLU A 697 -6.44 37.36 19.47
CA GLU A 697 -7.75 37.48 20.12
C GLU A 697 -8.36 38.89 19.98
N ASP A 698 -7.50 39.92 19.94
CA ASP A 698 -7.90 41.33 19.83
C ASP A 698 -8.22 41.76 18.39
N VAL A 699 -7.87 40.94 17.39
CA VAL A 699 -8.14 41.20 15.97
C VAL A 699 -9.21 40.27 15.38
N VAL A 700 -9.54 39.17 16.05
CA VAL A 700 -10.64 38.27 15.65
C VAL A 700 -12.00 38.95 15.92
N PRO A 701 -12.91 39.01 14.93
CA PRO A 701 -14.26 39.55 15.12
C PRO A 701 -15.02 38.84 16.25
N GLU A 702 -15.75 39.60 17.07
CA GLU A 702 -16.54 39.07 18.21
C GLU A 702 -17.50 37.94 17.80
N ASP A 703 -18.12 38.05 16.63
CA ASP A 703 -19.03 37.07 16.04
C ASP A 703 -18.34 35.80 15.50
N LYS A 704 -17.02 35.85 15.28
CA LYS A 704 -16.20 34.74 14.77
C LYS A 704 -15.32 34.07 15.84
N LYS A 705 -15.40 34.50 17.11
CA LYS A 705 -14.60 33.93 18.22
C LYS A 705 -14.80 32.43 18.46
N SER A 706 -15.87 31.81 17.95
CA SER A 706 -16.04 30.35 17.90
C SER A 706 -14.93 29.61 17.14
N ASN A 707 -14.31 30.29 16.17
CA ASN A 707 -13.32 29.74 15.26
C ASN A 707 -11.89 29.95 15.77
N LEU A 708 -11.71 30.72 16.85
CA LEU A 708 -10.47 30.81 17.59
C LEU A 708 -10.35 29.59 18.52
N LYS A 709 -9.28 28.82 18.36
CA LYS A 709 -8.86 27.75 19.27
C LYS A 709 -7.55 28.17 19.94
N LYS A 710 -7.35 27.77 21.20
CA LYS A 710 -6.14 28.08 21.97
C LYS A 710 -5.53 26.81 22.54
N GLY A 711 -4.21 26.79 22.68
CA GLY A 711 -3.49 25.69 23.32
C GLY A 711 -3.71 24.32 22.65
N LEU A 712 -3.90 24.27 21.34
CA LEU A 712 -4.01 23.01 20.60
C LEU A 712 -2.65 22.32 20.57
N GLY A 713 -2.55 21.12 21.14
CA GLY A 713 -1.32 20.33 21.22
C GLY A 713 -1.08 19.70 22.60
N PRO A 714 0.11 19.13 22.84
CA PRO A 714 1.25 19.08 21.91
C PRO A 714 1.03 18.05 20.78
N PHE A 715 1.31 18.44 19.53
CA PHE A 715 1.34 17.55 18.36
C PHE A 715 2.65 17.70 17.57
N SER A 716 3.08 16.66 16.86
CA SER A 716 4.24 16.69 15.94
C SER A 716 3.78 16.87 14.48
N TRP A 717 4.70 17.32 13.61
CA TRP A 717 4.45 17.46 12.16
C TRP A 717 4.09 16.09 11.55
N MET A 718 4.88 15.07 11.86
CA MET A 718 4.60 13.66 11.52
C MET A 718 4.43 12.81 12.76
N GLN A 719 3.68 11.72 12.62
CA GLN A 719 3.58 10.62 13.57
C GLN A 719 4.11 9.35 12.91
N SER A 720 4.68 8.42 13.69
CA SER A 720 5.22 7.15 13.18
C SER A 720 4.80 5.99 14.06
N PHE A 721 4.23 4.93 13.48
CA PHE A 721 3.75 3.77 14.23
C PHE A 721 4.66 2.55 14.02
N GLY A 722 5.74 2.49 14.82
CA GLY A 722 6.76 1.45 14.70
C GLY A 722 7.48 1.51 13.35
N PHE A 723 7.58 0.36 12.67
CA PHE A 723 8.13 0.27 11.30
C PHE A 723 7.08 0.49 10.20
N GLY A 724 5.82 0.80 10.54
CA GLY A 724 4.71 0.97 9.59
C GLY A 724 4.73 2.27 8.77
N GLY A 725 5.88 2.94 8.69
CA GLY A 725 6.03 4.26 8.08
C GLY A 725 5.78 5.42 9.06
N ALA A 726 5.94 6.63 8.50
CA ALA A 726 5.44 7.86 9.10
C ALA A 726 4.21 8.33 8.31
N PHE A 727 3.42 9.21 8.91
CA PHE A 727 2.26 9.86 8.29
C PHE A 727 2.10 11.27 8.87
N LEU A 728 1.43 12.15 8.13
CA LEU A 728 1.14 13.52 8.58
C LEU A 728 0.37 13.51 9.91
N GLY A 729 0.81 14.31 10.87
CA GLY A 729 0.14 14.47 12.16
C GLY A 729 -1.25 15.09 11.99
N ASN A 730 -2.21 14.62 12.78
CA ASN A 730 -3.56 15.19 12.80
C ASN A 730 -3.76 16.09 14.05
N VAL A 731 -4.58 17.12 13.91
CA VAL A 731 -5.07 17.99 14.99
C VAL A 731 -6.59 17.88 15.01
N PRO A 732 -7.18 17.00 15.85
CA PRO A 732 -8.60 16.62 15.77
C PRO A 732 -9.62 17.76 15.89
N GLU A 733 -9.22 18.91 16.45
CA GLU A 733 -10.04 20.11 16.58
C GLU A 733 -10.14 20.97 15.31
N LEU A 734 -9.40 20.60 14.25
CA LEU A 734 -9.26 21.34 12.98
C LEU A 734 -9.71 20.48 11.78
N ASP A 735 -10.15 21.13 10.69
CA ASP A 735 -10.57 20.45 9.45
C ASP A 735 -9.33 20.07 8.63
N SER A 736 -9.09 18.78 8.39
CA SER A 736 -8.07 18.22 7.46
C SER A 736 -6.76 19.03 7.34
N VAL A 737 -5.99 19.13 8.43
CA VAL A 737 -4.68 19.81 8.40
C VAL A 737 -3.71 19.17 7.40
N GLY A 738 -3.01 19.99 6.63
CA GLY A 738 -2.12 19.57 5.53
C GLY A 738 -0.65 19.92 5.75
N GLU A 739 0.19 19.59 4.76
CA GLU A 739 1.64 19.90 4.78
C GLU A 739 1.92 21.42 4.82
N GLU A 740 1.07 22.28 4.20
CA GLU A 740 1.20 23.73 4.33
C GLU A 740 0.99 24.19 5.79
N PHE A 741 -0.05 23.66 6.45
CA PHE A 741 -0.37 23.97 7.85
C PHE A 741 0.76 23.55 8.78
N MET A 742 1.21 22.29 8.69
CA MET A 742 2.31 21.79 9.52
C MET A 742 3.62 22.51 9.21
N GLY A 743 3.93 22.71 7.93
CA GLY A 743 5.07 23.49 7.48
C GLY A 743 5.10 24.89 8.06
N LYS A 744 3.97 25.60 8.09
CA LYS A 744 3.86 26.92 8.73
C LYS A 744 4.03 26.84 10.24
N VAL A 745 3.31 25.95 10.93
CA VAL A 745 3.37 25.79 12.39
C VAL A 745 4.80 25.54 12.88
N PHE A 746 5.59 24.71 12.18
CA PHE A 746 6.96 24.37 12.63
C PHE A 746 8.06 25.31 12.09
N SER A 747 7.77 26.16 11.10
CA SER A 747 8.70 27.19 10.58
C SER A 747 8.51 28.58 11.18
N THR A 748 7.30 28.95 11.63
CA THR A 748 7.04 30.23 12.32
C THR A 748 7.74 30.27 13.69
N GLU A 749 8.27 31.44 14.07
CA GLU A 749 8.93 31.64 15.36
C GLU A 749 7.93 31.66 16.53
N LEU A 750 8.44 31.42 17.75
CA LEU A 750 7.61 31.29 18.94
C LEU A 750 6.90 32.62 19.27
N GLY A 751 5.57 32.60 19.26
CA GLY A 751 4.71 33.75 19.50
C GLY A 751 4.38 34.60 18.26
N GLU A 752 5.03 34.34 17.12
CA GLU A 752 4.70 35.00 15.85
C GLU A 752 3.46 34.39 15.17
N LEU A 753 2.99 35.04 14.10
CA LEU A 753 1.79 34.67 13.35
C LEU A 753 2.16 34.23 11.93
N GLY A 754 1.67 33.06 11.53
CA GLY A 754 1.73 32.56 10.15
C GLY A 754 0.32 32.34 9.57
N VAL A 755 0.20 32.27 8.25
CA VAL A 755 -1.05 31.98 7.53
C VAL A 755 -0.85 30.75 6.64
N ALA A 756 -1.71 29.74 6.76
CA ALA A 756 -1.69 28.55 5.91
C ALA A 756 -3.11 27.98 5.71
N ALA A 757 -3.38 27.35 4.58
CA ALA A 757 -4.61 26.63 4.36
C ALA A 757 -4.59 25.24 5.01
N ASN A 758 -5.78 24.65 5.13
CA ASN A 758 -5.94 23.21 5.31
C ASN A 758 -5.86 22.46 3.98
N LEU A 759 -5.71 21.13 4.02
CA LEU A 759 -5.43 20.29 2.84
C LEU A 759 -6.42 20.48 1.66
N PRO A 760 -7.76 20.52 1.87
CA PRO A 760 -8.73 20.80 0.79
C PRO A 760 -8.97 22.30 0.50
N GLU A 761 -8.19 23.19 1.13
CA GLU A 761 -8.33 24.65 1.07
C GLU A 761 -9.78 25.13 1.28
N ARG A 762 -10.41 24.65 2.35
CA ARG A 762 -11.73 25.08 2.85
C ARG A 762 -11.63 26.12 3.98
N VAL A 763 -10.53 26.10 4.71
CA VAL A 763 -10.26 26.97 5.86
C VAL A 763 -8.85 27.51 5.75
N ILE A 764 -8.71 28.82 5.80
CA ILE A 764 -7.41 29.47 5.97
C ILE A 764 -7.19 29.68 7.47
N TYR A 765 -6.14 29.08 8.01
CA TYR A 765 -5.76 29.20 9.40
C TYR A 765 -4.67 30.26 9.60
N ILE A 766 -4.95 31.25 10.44
CA ILE A 766 -3.89 32.00 11.12
C ILE A 766 -3.41 31.14 12.27
N VAL A 767 -2.11 30.84 12.33
CA VAL A 767 -1.47 29.99 13.34
C VAL A 767 -0.48 30.79 14.17
N LYS A 768 -0.40 30.49 15.47
CA LYS A 768 0.53 31.09 16.41
C LYS A 768 1.16 30.00 17.30
N PRO A 769 2.44 29.64 17.09
CA PRO A 769 3.13 28.73 18.01
C PRO A 769 3.25 29.35 19.41
N THR A 770 2.73 28.67 20.42
CA THR A 770 2.77 29.10 21.83
C THR A 770 3.75 28.31 22.68
N ASP A 771 4.10 27.09 22.28
CA ASP A 771 5.19 26.30 22.87
C ASP A 771 5.81 25.33 21.86
N PHE A 772 7.07 24.94 22.07
CA PHE A 772 7.76 23.88 21.33
C PHE A 772 8.52 22.96 22.29
N GLN A 773 8.15 21.67 22.32
CA GLN A 773 8.74 20.67 23.21
C GLN A 773 9.22 19.43 22.43
N PRO A 774 10.25 18.69 22.91
CA PRO A 774 11.20 19.08 23.95
C PRO A 774 12.14 20.19 23.44
N SER A 775 13.03 20.68 24.31
CA SER A 775 13.89 21.81 23.96
C SER A 775 14.86 21.50 22.81
N MET A 776 15.31 22.55 22.11
CA MET A 776 16.18 22.42 20.94
C MET A 776 17.52 21.73 21.25
N ASP A 777 18.02 21.81 22.48
CA ASP A 777 19.26 21.13 22.89
C ASP A 777 19.02 19.66 23.29
N GLU A 778 17.86 19.32 23.86
CA GLU A 778 17.45 17.91 24.03
C GLU A 778 17.23 17.23 22.67
N LEU A 779 16.66 17.95 21.69
CA LEU A 779 16.52 17.46 20.31
C LEU A 779 17.88 17.16 19.67
N LYS A 780 18.87 18.06 19.82
CA LYS A 780 20.25 17.82 19.37
C LYS A 780 20.88 16.61 20.06
N GLU A 781 20.66 16.41 21.36
CA GLU A 781 21.22 15.27 22.09
C GLU A 781 20.57 13.95 21.67
N ARG A 782 19.23 13.92 21.50
CA ARG A 782 18.51 12.76 20.95
C ARG A 782 19.01 12.41 19.54
N PHE A 783 19.22 13.40 18.66
CA PHE A 783 19.76 13.17 17.31
C PHE A 783 21.22 12.68 17.27
N LYS A 784 21.97 12.73 18.38
CA LYS A 784 23.28 12.05 18.47
C LYS A 784 23.15 10.52 18.54
N GLN A 785 21.99 9.99 18.93
CA GLN A 785 21.75 8.56 19.06
C GLN A 785 21.64 7.88 17.68
N PRO A 786 22.27 6.70 17.46
CA PRO A 786 22.25 6.03 16.15
C PRO A 786 20.84 5.72 15.63
N MET A 787 19.94 5.23 16.50
CA MET A 787 18.56 4.89 16.15
C MET A 787 17.79 6.12 15.64
N SER A 788 17.96 7.28 16.26
CA SER A 788 17.29 8.52 15.86
C SER A 788 17.71 9.00 14.47
N ARG A 789 19.00 8.88 14.11
CA ARG A 789 19.48 9.18 12.76
C ARG A 789 19.01 8.15 11.74
N GLN A 790 18.99 6.88 12.10
CA GLN A 790 18.48 5.82 11.23
C GLN A 790 17.00 6.04 10.89
N MET A 791 16.16 6.36 11.89
CA MET A 791 14.76 6.68 11.67
C MET A 791 14.58 7.92 10.78
N ALA A 792 15.34 8.99 11.02
CA ALA A 792 15.24 10.21 10.22
C ALA A 792 15.72 10.06 8.76
N MET A 793 16.65 9.12 8.51
CA MET A 793 17.04 8.71 7.15
C MET A 793 15.90 7.95 6.45
N LEU A 794 15.17 7.08 7.17
CA LEU A 794 14.02 6.37 6.60
C LEU A 794 12.93 7.33 6.14
N LEU A 795 12.70 8.44 6.84
CA LEU A 795 11.67 9.42 6.47
C LEU A 795 11.96 10.21 5.18
N GLY A 796 13.13 10.05 4.55
CA GLY A 796 13.36 10.58 3.21
C GLY A 796 12.55 9.88 2.10
N THR A 797 11.74 8.86 2.42
CA THR A 797 10.99 8.08 1.43
C THR A 797 9.84 8.84 0.78
N GLU A 798 9.24 9.81 1.45
CA GLU A 798 8.16 10.63 0.86
C GLU A 798 8.72 11.60 -0.20
N ASP A 799 9.79 12.33 0.15
CA ASP A 799 10.55 13.15 -0.80
C ASP A 799 11.09 12.31 -1.99
N ALA A 800 11.68 11.15 -1.70
CA ALA A 800 12.21 10.27 -2.76
C ALA A 800 11.10 9.63 -3.61
N GLY A 801 9.91 9.40 -3.05
CA GLY A 801 8.75 8.86 -3.74
C GLY A 801 8.09 9.87 -4.68
N SER A 802 7.93 11.12 -4.25
CA SER A 802 7.43 12.21 -5.11
C SER A 802 8.42 12.56 -6.23
N ILE A 803 9.73 12.56 -5.95
CA ILE A 803 10.77 12.70 -6.98
C ILE A 803 10.75 11.50 -7.95
N TYR A 804 10.50 10.28 -7.47
CA TYR A 804 10.36 9.09 -8.33
C TYR A 804 9.14 9.23 -9.25
N GLN A 805 7.98 9.62 -8.74
CA GLN A 805 6.78 9.84 -9.54
C GLN A 805 6.97 10.97 -10.57
N GLY A 806 7.44 12.15 -10.12
CA GLY A 806 7.69 13.30 -10.99
C GLY A 806 8.73 13.05 -12.09
N PHE A 807 9.68 12.12 -11.86
CA PHE A 807 10.57 11.65 -12.92
C PHE A 807 9.82 10.89 -14.03
N TYR A 808 8.85 10.03 -13.69
CA TYR A 808 8.01 9.33 -14.69
C TYR A 808 7.07 10.31 -15.41
N GLU A 809 6.47 11.27 -14.70
CA GLU A 809 5.59 12.28 -15.28
C GLU A 809 6.34 13.18 -16.28
N ALA A 810 7.48 13.75 -15.88
CA ALA A 810 8.34 14.52 -16.78
C ALA A 810 8.98 13.68 -17.90
N MET A 811 9.06 12.35 -17.73
CA MET A 811 9.45 11.43 -18.80
C MET A 811 8.34 11.25 -19.83
N ASP A 812 7.09 11.15 -19.38
CA ASP A 812 5.91 10.97 -20.22
C ASP A 812 5.62 12.22 -21.04
N GLU A 813 5.69 13.40 -20.42
CA GLU A 813 5.63 14.68 -21.13
C GLU A 813 6.73 14.80 -22.20
N ARG A 814 8.00 14.52 -21.84
CA ARG A 814 9.14 14.67 -22.77
C ARG A 814 9.07 13.72 -23.96
N THR A 815 8.56 12.50 -23.77
CA THR A 815 8.47 11.48 -24.83
C THR A 815 7.12 11.46 -25.54
N GLY A 816 6.16 12.29 -25.13
CA GLY A 816 4.78 12.21 -25.63
C GLY A 816 4.17 10.82 -25.40
N PHE A 817 4.45 10.24 -24.23
CA PHE A 817 4.02 8.90 -23.87
C PHE A 817 2.50 8.83 -23.81
N ASN A 818 1.94 7.84 -24.48
CA ASN A 818 0.55 7.44 -24.31
C ASN A 818 0.50 5.91 -24.31
N TYR A 819 -0.36 5.33 -23.47
CA TYR A 819 -0.63 3.90 -23.41
C TYR A 819 -2.13 3.70 -23.31
N VAL A 820 -2.73 3.10 -24.34
CA VAL A 820 -4.17 2.84 -24.41
C VAL A 820 -4.49 1.63 -23.53
N THR A 821 -5.36 1.82 -22.56
CA THR A 821 -5.81 0.74 -21.68
C THR A 821 -6.90 -0.06 -22.41
N PRO A 822 -6.96 -1.41 -22.32
CA PRO A 822 -7.99 -2.21 -23.02
C PRO A 822 -9.46 -1.98 -22.61
N GLU A 823 -9.71 -1.00 -21.72
CA GLU A 823 -11.04 -0.52 -21.31
C GLU A 823 -11.47 0.73 -22.13
N GLU A 824 -10.63 1.19 -23.06
CA GLU A 824 -10.81 2.44 -23.83
C GLU A 824 -11.06 2.21 -25.35
N GLU A 825 -11.34 0.97 -25.79
CA GLU A 825 -11.78 0.61 -27.17
C GLU A 825 -13.30 0.32 -27.28
#